data_AF-A0A0B7AE50-F1
#
_entry.id   AF-A0A0B7AE50-F1
#
_cell.length_a   1.000
_cell.length_b   1.000
_cell.length_c   1.000
_cell.angle_alpha   90.00
_cell.angle_beta   90.00
_cell.angle_gamma   90.00
#
_symmetry.space_group_name_H-M   'P 1'
#
loop_
_entity.id
_entity.type
_entity.pdbx_description
1 polymer ?
#
loop_
_entity_poly.entity_id
_entity_poly.type
_entity_poly.pdbx_seq_one_letter_code
_entity_poly.pdbx_strand_id
1 'polypeptide(L)'
;MTSIAEQPCYTLINVPNDAEPPSELQLKQDLEKGDARTKIDALKKVIQIILNGEKMPSLLMIIIRFVMPMQDHTVKKLLLVFWEVVPKYTPEGKLLQEFILVCDAYRKDLQHPNEFIRGSTLRFLCKLKEPELLEPLMPAIRQCLEHRHSYVRRNAVLAIYTIYRNFDFLIPDAPELIHNFLEGEQDMSCKRNAFMMLIHADQERALNYLSSCIDQVTSFGDILQLVIVELIYKVCHANPGERARFIRCIYNLLNSSSPAVRYEAAGTLVTLSSAPTAIKAAATCYIELIVKESDNNVKLIVLDRLIALREAPAHEKILQELVMDILRVLSSPDQEVRKKTLSLALDLVTSRNIEEMVLVLKKEVVKTNNVEHEDTGKYRQLLVRTLHQCSVKFPDVASTIIPVLMEFLGDTNELAAADVLVFVREAVQRFDQLRPLVISKLLDVFGTIKAMKIHRAALWILGEYCTTSDDIQSVMTLIRQSLGDIPIVDDEMKKAAGEVKEDEMQVGGSVQKLVTADGTYATQSAFSTRSSVKKEEIPPLRKDMMDGDFFIGAALATSLTKLALKFINITTDKKRQNAFVAEAMLIMATIIHLGKSGLATKPITDDDVDRIAICLRVLAERSEMMDEIFNKACRGSLSLMLTAKIEEEKQMQEAAERKVVKVHADDPISFAQLINRSEQGAGENMFELTLSQALGVNAKRDSDPLGSSKLNKVSQLTGFSDPVYAEAYVNVNQYDIVLDVLIVNQTADTLQNLTLELATLGDLKLVEKPQPLTLAPHDFCNIKANVKVTSTENGIIFGNIVYDVSGAVSDRNCVVLNDIHIDIMDYIVPASCTDTEFRQMWAEFEWENKVTVNTNIGDLREYLEHVMACTNMKCLTPEKALSGDCGFMAANMYARSIFGEDVLANLSIEKPLHLGKDASVQGHVRIRAKSQGMALSMGDKINLSQKKASKISAA
;
A
#
# COMPACT_ATOMS: atom_id res chain seq x y z
N MET A 1 -28.48 -59.44 -0.96
CA MET A 1 -27.23 -59.01 -0.32
C MET A 1 -27.29 -57.51 -0.24
N THR A 2 -27.68 -56.97 0.91
CA THR A 2 -27.76 -55.53 1.15
C THR A 2 -26.34 -54.99 1.26
N SER A 3 -25.91 -54.22 0.25
CA SER A 3 -24.63 -53.52 0.24
C SER A 3 -24.56 -52.58 1.43
N ILE A 4 -23.64 -52.87 2.34
CA ILE A 4 -23.24 -52.00 3.44
C ILE A 4 -22.82 -50.67 2.81
N ALA A 5 -23.48 -49.57 3.16
CA ALA A 5 -23.05 -48.24 2.75
C ALA A 5 -21.60 -48.03 3.19
N GLU A 6 -20.68 -47.95 2.23
CA GLU A 6 -19.29 -47.62 2.48
C GLU A 6 -19.25 -46.22 3.12
N GLN A 7 -18.62 -46.13 4.29
CA GLN A 7 -18.41 -44.83 4.92
C GLN A 7 -17.43 -44.06 4.02
N PRO A 8 -17.77 -42.83 3.59
CA PRO A 8 -16.87 -42.01 2.77
C PRO A 8 -15.52 -41.84 3.46
N CYS A 9 -14.44 -42.19 2.76
CA CYS A 9 -13.07 -41.98 3.18
C CYS A 9 -12.66 -40.54 2.83
N TYR A 10 -12.50 -39.69 3.85
CA TYR A 10 -12.23 -38.26 3.64
C TYR A 10 -10.72 -37.93 3.52
N THR A 11 -9.82 -38.90 3.77
CA THR A 11 -8.37 -38.68 3.73
C THR A 11 -7.65 -39.93 3.23
N LEU A 12 -7.11 -39.89 2.01
CA LEU A 12 -6.24 -40.94 1.48
C LEU A 12 -4.78 -40.62 1.81
N ILE A 13 -4.16 -41.41 2.69
CA ILE A 13 -2.73 -41.28 2.98
C ILE A 13 -1.96 -42.10 1.94
N ASN A 14 -1.27 -41.41 1.04
CA ASN A 14 -0.46 -42.04 0.00
C ASN A 14 0.65 -42.92 0.63
N VAL A 15 0.60 -44.22 0.38
CA VAL A 15 1.65 -45.16 0.73
C VAL A 15 2.63 -45.19 -0.46
N PRO A 16 3.95 -45.05 -0.27
CA PRO A 16 4.91 -45.18 -1.36
C PRO A 16 4.67 -46.49 -2.13
N ASN A 17 4.64 -46.43 -3.47
CA ASN A 17 4.40 -47.61 -4.34
C ASN A 17 5.36 -48.79 -4.10
N ASP A 18 6.48 -48.57 -3.39
CA ASP A 18 7.48 -49.58 -3.01
C ASP A 18 7.17 -50.34 -1.70
N ALA A 19 6.09 -50.03 -1.00
CA ALA A 19 5.73 -50.72 0.26
C ALA A 19 4.60 -51.74 0.03
N GLU A 20 4.89 -53.03 0.29
CA GLU A 20 3.86 -54.08 0.28
C GLU A 20 2.75 -53.77 1.30
N PRO A 21 1.46 -53.92 0.94
CA PRO A 21 0.37 -53.74 1.89
C PRO A 21 0.47 -54.80 2.99
N PRO A 22 0.51 -54.40 4.27
CA PRO A 22 0.70 -55.33 5.38
C PRO A 22 -0.51 -56.27 5.49
N SER A 23 -0.26 -57.57 5.53
CA SER A 23 -1.32 -58.58 5.72
C SER A 23 -1.98 -58.45 7.09
N GLU A 24 -3.31 -58.56 7.16
CA GLU A 24 -4.09 -58.58 8.42
C GLU A 24 -3.57 -59.63 9.41
N LEU A 25 -3.13 -60.79 8.91
CA LEU A 25 -2.56 -61.87 9.74
C LEU A 25 -1.21 -61.46 10.36
N GLN A 26 -0.39 -60.72 9.61
CA GLN A 26 0.89 -60.22 10.09
C GLN A 26 0.68 -59.13 11.14
N LEU A 27 -0.22 -58.18 10.89
CA LEU A 27 -0.59 -57.14 11.86
C LEU A 27 -1.13 -57.74 13.16
N LYS A 28 -1.95 -58.80 13.07
CA LYS A 28 -2.43 -59.54 14.24
C LYS A 28 -1.29 -60.16 15.05
N GLN A 29 -0.32 -60.81 14.40
CA GLN A 29 0.84 -61.40 15.07
C GLN A 29 1.75 -60.34 15.70
N ASP A 30 1.99 -59.25 14.98
CA ASP A 30 2.83 -58.13 15.42
C ASP A 30 2.22 -57.41 16.64
N LEU A 31 0.89 -57.25 16.68
CA LEU A 31 0.19 -56.64 17.82
C LEU A 31 0.07 -57.57 19.04
N GLU A 32 -0.02 -58.88 18.83
CA GLU A 32 -0.15 -59.86 19.91
C GLU A 32 1.21 -60.21 20.55
N LYS A 33 2.22 -60.52 19.73
CA LYS A 33 3.52 -61.08 20.17
C LYS A 33 4.72 -60.16 19.93
N GLY A 34 4.57 -59.05 19.21
CA GLY A 34 5.66 -58.12 18.91
C GLY A 34 6.22 -57.41 20.14
N ASP A 35 7.43 -56.87 20.02
CA ASP A 35 8.00 -55.99 21.03
C ASP A 35 7.32 -54.61 21.01
N ALA A 36 7.69 -53.71 21.93
CA ALA A 36 7.05 -52.40 22.01
C ALA A 36 7.20 -51.57 20.72
N ARG A 37 8.30 -51.73 19.97
CA ARG A 37 8.55 -51.00 18.72
C ARG A 37 7.73 -51.59 17.57
N THR A 38 7.71 -52.91 17.43
CA THR A 38 6.88 -53.64 16.47
C THR A 38 5.39 -53.33 16.69
N LYS A 39 4.92 -53.28 17.94
CA LYS A 39 3.54 -52.88 18.26
C LYS A 39 3.23 -51.43 17.88
N ILE A 40 4.17 -50.50 18.09
CA ILE A 40 4.02 -49.09 17.69
C ILE A 40 3.88 -48.99 16.16
N ASP A 41 4.74 -49.66 15.41
CA ASP A 41 4.72 -49.59 13.95
C ASP A 41 3.53 -50.33 13.36
N ALA A 42 3.12 -51.45 13.94
CA ALA A 42 1.89 -52.15 13.59
C ALA A 42 0.65 -51.27 13.86
N LEU A 43 0.59 -50.57 15.01
CA LEU A 43 -0.53 -49.67 15.33
C LEU A 43 -0.59 -48.47 14.38
N LYS A 44 0.54 -47.90 13.97
CA LYS A 44 0.59 -46.84 12.94
C LYS A 44 0.03 -47.33 11.60
N LYS A 45 0.45 -48.52 11.16
CA LYS A 45 -0.07 -49.15 9.93
C LYS A 45 -1.58 -49.37 10.00
N VAL A 46 -2.08 -49.88 11.13
CA VAL A 46 -3.53 -50.03 11.34
C VAL A 46 -4.27 -48.69 11.25
N ILE A 47 -3.78 -47.64 11.90
CA ILE A 47 -4.40 -46.30 11.83
C ILE A 47 -4.44 -45.79 10.39
N GLN A 48 -3.35 -45.97 9.62
CA GLN A 48 -3.29 -45.58 8.21
C GLN A 48 -4.33 -46.33 7.37
N ILE A 49 -4.48 -47.64 7.58
CA ILE A 49 -5.41 -48.45 6.81
C ILE A 49 -6.87 -48.08 7.12
N ILE A 50 -7.19 -47.86 8.41
CA ILE A 50 -8.54 -47.41 8.80
C ILE A 50 -8.83 -46.00 8.27
N LEU A 51 -7.83 -45.09 8.26
CA LEU A 51 -7.99 -43.76 7.65
C LEU A 51 -8.27 -43.84 6.15
N ASN A 52 -7.68 -44.82 5.46
CA ASN A 52 -7.94 -45.10 4.03
C ASN A 52 -9.30 -45.79 3.77
N GLY A 53 -10.14 -45.98 4.79
CA GLY A 53 -11.51 -46.50 4.65
C GLY A 53 -11.66 -48.02 4.83
N GLU A 54 -10.57 -48.77 4.99
CA GLU A 54 -10.64 -50.22 5.20
C GLU A 54 -10.98 -50.57 6.66
N LYS A 55 -12.06 -51.34 6.85
CA LYS A 55 -12.51 -51.76 8.18
C LYS A 55 -11.83 -53.06 8.59
N MET A 56 -11.05 -53.04 9.67
CA MET A 56 -10.47 -54.23 10.31
C MET A 56 -11.06 -54.50 11.71
N PRO A 57 -12.32 -54.98 11.82
CA PRO A 57 -12.96 -55.21 13.11
C PRO A 57 -12.29 -56.31 13.94
N SER A 58 -11.60 -57.26 13.30
CA SER A 58 -10.90 -58.37 13.97
C SER A 58 -9.76 -57.91 14.90
N LEU A 59 -9.15 -56.75 14.60
CA LEU A 59 -8.01 -56.20 15.32
C LEU A 59 -8.41 -55.41 16.57
N LEU A 60 -9.68 -54.98 16.67
CA LEU A 60 -10.16 -54.15 17.79
C LEU A 60 -9.93 -54.83 19.15
N MET A 61 -10.35 -56.09 19.29
CA MET A 61 -10.18 -56.85 20.54
C MET A 61 -8.70 -57.14 20.85
N ILE A 62 -7.87 -57.35 19.82
CA ILE A 62 -6.43 -57.60 19.97
C ILE A 62 -5.74 -56.35 20.50
N ILE A 63 -6.09 -55.17 19.97
CA ILE A 63 -5.56 -53.88 20.43
C ILE A 63 -5.99 -53.61 21.88
N ILE A 64 -7.27 -53.85 22.23
CA ILE A 64 -7.78 -53.72 23.60
C ILE A 64 -7.04 -54.66 24.56
N ARG A 65 -6.78 -55.92 24.17
CA ARG A 65 -6.16 -56.90 25.07
C ARG A 65 -4.65 -56.75 25.22
N PHE A 66 -3.93 -56.45 24.13
CA PHE A 66 -2.46 -56.57 24.10
C PHE A 66 -1.70 -55.25 23.92
N VAL A 67 -2.39 -54.17 23.52
CA VAL A 67 -1.77 -52.86 23.27
C VAL A 67 -2.23 -51.82 24.29
N MET A 68 -3.54 -51.77 24.61
CA MET A 68 -4.13 -50.87 25.60
C MET A 68 -3.49 -50.94 27.01
N PRO A 69 -3.09 -52.11 27.54
CA PRO A 69 -2.46 -52.19 28.87
C PRO A 69 -1.03 -51.62 28.93
N MET A 70 -0.40 -51.37 27.78
CA MET A 70 0.97 -50.87 27.73
C MET A 70 1.08 -49.46 28.30
N GLN A 71 2.15 -49.21 29.05
CA GLN A 71 2.42 -47.93 29.71
C GLN A 71 3.31 -46.99 28.86
N ASP A 72 3.71 -47.42 27.66
CA ASP A 72 4.56 -46.61 26.79
C ASP A 72 3.82 -45.35 26.30
N HIS A 73 4.47 -44.19 26.41
CA HIS A 73 3.87 -42.90 26.08
C HIS A 73 3.50 -42.79 24.58
N THR A 74 4.30 -43.40 23.69
CA THR A 74 4.05 -43.38 22.24
C THR A 74 2.83 -44.21 21.92
N VAL A 75 2.72 -45.41 22.51
CA VAL A 75 1.55 -46.28 22.37
C VAL A 75 0.29 -45.58 22.86
N LYS A 76 0.32 -44.96 24.04
CA LYS A 76 -0.83 -44.21 24.58
C LYS A 76 -1.30 -43.10 23.65
N LYS A 77 -0.37 -42.32 23.08
CA LYS A 77 -0.71 -41.26 22.12
C LYS A 77 -1.31 -41.82 20.82
N LEU A 78 -0.76 -42.91 20.29
CA LEU A 78 -1.28 -43.57 19.09
C LEU A 78 -2.66 -44.19 19.35
N LEU A 79 -2.90 -44.74 20.54
CA LEU A 79 -4.21 -45.24 20.93
C LEU A 79 -5.27 -44.14 20.90
N LEU A 80 -4.99 -42.94 21.42
CA LEU A 80 -5.94 -41.81 21.33
C LEU A 80 -6.29 -41.46 19.89
N VAL A 81 -5.33 -41.52 18.96
CA VAL A 81 -5.59 -41.31 17.52
C VAL A 81 -6.42 -42.47 16.95
N PHE A 82 -6.08 -43.71 17.29
CA PHE A 82 -6.82 -44.89 16.87
C PHE A 82 -8.29 -44.82 17.29
N TRP A 83 -8.57 -44.41 18.54
CA TRP A 83 -9.92 -44.27 19.06
C TRP A 83 -10.74 -43.17 18.38
N GLU A 84 -10.08 -42.14 17.84
CA GLU A 84 -10.74 -41.08 17.06
C GLU A 84 -11.28 -41.67 15.75
N VAL A 85 -10.47 -42.46 15.06
CA VAL A 85 -10.72 -42.96 13.71
C VAL A 85 -11.62 -44.22 13.69
N VAL A 86 -11.50 -45.10 14.68
CA VAL A 86 -12.20 -46.39 14.66
C VAL A 86 -13.74 -46.23 14.68
N PRO A 87 -14.49 -47.01 13.88
CA PRO A 87 -15.94 -47.06 13.95
C PRO A 87 -16.42 -47.54 15.33
N LYS A 88 -17.37 -46.80 15.92
CA LYS A 88 -17.85 -47.01 17.30
C LYS A 88 -19.21 -47.69 17.35
N TYR A 89 -19.94 -47.66 16.23
CA TYR A 89 -21.30 -48.17 16.12
C TYR A 89 -21.33 -49.46 15.31
N THR A 90 -22.22 -50.35 15.72
CA THR A 90 -22.69 -51.47 14.91
C THR A 90 -23.43 -50.96 13.66
N PRO A 91 -23.61 -51.80 12.63
CA PRO A 91 -24.44 -51.46 11.46
C PRO A 91 -25.89 -51.06 11.81
N GLU A 92 -26.37 -51.44 13.00
CA GLU A 92 -27.70 -51.10 13.54
C GLU A 92 -27.72 -49.76 14.31
N GLY A 93 -26.60 -49.04 14.38
CA GLY A 93 -26.51 -47.76 15.08
C GLY A 93 -26.35 -47.84 16.60
N LYS A 94 -26.14 -49.03 17.17
CA LYS A 94 -25.84 -49.21 18.61
C LYS A 94 -24.34 -49.19 18.88
N LEU A 95 -23.93 -48.61 20.00
CA LEU A 95 -22.53 -48.60 20.44
C LEU A 95 -21.98 -50.02 20.65
N LEU A 96 -20.76 -50.26 20.18
CA LEU A 96 -20.05 -51.54 20.34
C LEU A 96 -19.73 -51.81 21.83
N GLN A 97 -20.02 -53.02 22.31
CA GLN A 97 -19.84 -53.41 23.72
C GLN A 97 -18.36 -53.33 24.17
N GLU A 98 -17.44 -53.50 23.23
CA GLU A 98 -15.99 -53.37 23.44
C GLU A 98 -15.60 -51.99 23.96
N PHE A 99 -16.37 -50.94 23.64
CA PHE A 99 -16.07 -49.58 24.09
C PHE A 99 -16.33 -49.35 25.58
N ILE A 100 -17.03 -50.26 26.27
CA ILE A 100 -17.14 -50.24 27.72
C ILE A 100 -15.75 -50.44 28.35
N LEU A 101 -14.94 -51.35 27.81
CA LEU A 101 -13.56 -51.60 28.27
C LEU A 101 -12.65 -50.40 27.96
N VAL A 102 -12.87 -49.75 26.82
CA VAL A 102 -12.14 -48.54 26.43
C VAL A 102 -12.51 -47.36 27.34
N CYS A 103 -13.77 -47.25 27.76
CA CYS A 103 -14.22 -46.23 28.71
C CYS A 103 -13.52 -46.36 30.08
N ASP A 104 -13.35 -47.58 30.60
CA ASP A 104 -12.56 -47.80 31.82
C ASP A 104 -11.07 -47.41 31.63
N ALA A 105 -10.51 -47.64 30.44
CA ALA A 105 -9.16 -47.20 30.11
C ALA A 105 -9.04 -45.66 30.06
N TYR A 106 -10.00 -44.94 29.48
CA TYR A 106 -10.03 -43.47 29.51
C TYR A 106 -10.09 -42.95 30.93
N ARG A 107 -10.93 -43.55 31.79
CA ARG A 107 -11.02 -43.18 33.20
C ARG A 107 -9.68 -43.35 33.92
N LYS A 108 -8.99 -44.46 33.69
CA LYS A 108 -7.64 -44.71 34.24
C LYS A 108 -6.61 -43.70 33.71
N ASP A 109 -6.67 -43.35 32.43
CA ASP A 109 -5.77 -42.38 31.82
C ASP A 109 -6.01 -40.95 32.33
N LEU A 110 -7.25 -40.57 32.63
CA LEU A 110 -7.60 -39.32 33.32
C LEU A 110 -7.09 -39.27 34.77
N GLN A 111 -6.91 -40.43 35.41
CA GLN A 111 -6.37 -40.58 36.77
C GLN A 111 -4.88 -40.95 36.79
N HIS A 112 -4.22 -40.98 35.63
CA HIS A 112 -2.82 -41.39 35.51
C HIS A 112 -1.86 -40.41 36.20
N PRO A 113 -0.76 -40.84 36.85
CA PRO A 113 0.16 -39.91 37.51
C PRO A 113 0.81 -38.88 36.57
N ASN A 114 1.01 -39.23 35.30
CA ASN A 114 1.56 -38.34 34.27
C ASN A 114 0.53 -37.32 33.73
N GLU A 115 0.83 -36.04 33.88
CA GLU A 115 0.04 -34.89 33.48
C GLU A 115 -0.16 -34.77 31.95
N PHE A 116 0.81 -35.22 31.15
CA PHE A 116 0.73 -35.16 29.69
C PHE A 116 -0.25 -36.17 29.13
N ILE A 117 -0.35 -37.34 29.77
CA ILE A 117 -1.34 -38.36 29.44
C ILE A 117 -2.74 -37.83 29.76
N ARG A 118 -2.96 -37.32 30.99
CA ARG A 118 -4.23 -36.69 31.37
C ARG A 118 -4.65 -35.59 30.39
N GLY A 119 -3.76 -34.63 30.10
CA GLY A 119 -4.08 -33.51 29.21
C GLY A 119 -4.28 -33.91 27.75
N SER A 120 -3.63 -34.97 27.28
CA SER A 120 -3.88 -35.51 25.93
C SER A 120 -5.21 -36.24 25.85
N THR A 121 -5.56 -37.02 26.89
CA THR A 121 -6.88 -37.65 27.01
C THR A 121 -7.98 -36.60 27.07
N LEU A 122 -7.85 -35.55 27.89
CA LEU A 122 -8.82 -34.44 27.97
C LEU A 122 -9.05 -33.75 26.61
N ARG A 123 -7.99 -33.53 25.82
CA ARG A 123 -8.11 -32.98 24.45
C ARG A 123 -8.80 -33.95 23.50
N PHE A 124 -8.54 -35.25 23.64
CA PHE A 124 -9.22 -36.29 22.87
C PHE A 124 -10.72 -36.33 23.19
N LEU A 125 -11.11 -36.18 24.46
CA LEU A 125 -12.52 -36.16 24.87
C LEU A 125 -13.32 -35.01 24.22
N CYS A 126 -12.68 -33.87 23.91
CA CYS A 126 -13.33 -32.78 23.16
C CYS A 126 -13.81 -33.21 21.75
N LYS A 127 -13.26 -34.30 21.20
CA LYS A 127 -13.60 -34.80 19.86
C LYS A 127 -14.63 -35.92 19.87
N LEU A 128 -14.94 -36.50 21.04
CA LEU A 128 -15.95 -37.54 21.17
C LEU A 128 -17.36 -36.96 21.00
N LYS A 129 -18.19 -37.68 20.26
CA LYS A 129 -19.58 -37.29 19.96
C LYS A 129 -20.60 -38.21 20.62
N GLU A 130 -20.14 -39.19 21.38
CA GLU A 130 -20.94 -40.24 21.98
C GLU A 130 -21.25 -39.91 23.46
N PRO A 131 -22.49 -39.51 23.81
CA PRO A 131 -22.82 -39.16 25.20
C PRO A 131 -22.69 -40.34 26.17
N GLU A 132 -23.02 -41.56 25.71
CA GLU A 132 -22.90 -42.80 26.50
C GLU A 132 -21.47 -43.11 26.96
N LEU A 133 -20.45 -42.63 26.22
CA LEU A 133 -19.04 -42.78 26.59
C LEU A 133 -18.55 -41.67 27.51
N LEU A 134 -19.15 -40.48 27.44
CA LEU A 134 -18.73 -39.32 28.22
C LEU A 134 -19.34 -39.34 29.63
N GLU A 135 -20.58 -39.80 29.78
CA GLU A 135 -21.29 -39.84 31.06
C GLU A 135 -20.49 -40.52 32.19
N PRO A 136 -19.89 -41.72 32.00
CA PRO A 136 -19.13 -42.38 33.06
C PRO A 136 -17.79 -41.68 33.39
N LEU A 137 -17.29 -40.83 32.49
CA LEU A 137 -16.02 -40.13 32.64
C LEU A 137 -16.15 -38.79 33.36
N MET A 138 -17.37 -38.25 33.46
CA MET A 138 -17.64 -36.93 34.05
C MET A 138 -17.02 -36.74 35.44
N PRO A 139 -17.09 -37.71 36.39
CA PRO A 139 -16.46 -37.55 37.70
C PRO A 139 -14.94 -37.39 37.62
N ALA A 140 -14.28 -38.12 36.71
CA ALA A 140 -12.83 -38.05 36.52
C ALA A 140 -12.40 -36.74 35.83
N ILE A 141 -13.21 -36.24 34.90
CA ILE A 141 -12.99 -34.94 34.24
C ILE A 141 -13.11 -33.81 35.27
N ARG A 142 -14.13 -33.83 36.13
CA ARG A 142 -14.30 -32.84 37.21
C ARG A 142 -13.11 -32.86 38.18
N GLN A 143 -12.63 -34.04 38.56
CA GLN A 143 -11.43 -34.18 39.41
C GLN A 143 -10.17 -33.56 38.79
N CYS A 144 -10.08 -33.51 37.45
CA CYS A 144 -8.94 -32.90 36.76
C CYS A 144 -8.87 -31.38 36.91
N LEU A 145 -9.96 -30.70 37.33
CA LEU A 145 -9.95 -29.28 37.67
C LEU A 145 -9.14 -28.98 38.93
N GLU A 146 -9.01 -29.94 39.84
CA GLU A 146 -8.26 -29.76 41.11
C GLU A 146 -6.80 -30.22 41.00
N HIS A 147 -6.36 -30.59 39.80
CA HIS A 147 -5.03 -31.15 39.61
C HIS A 147 -3.91 -30.12 39.87
N ARG A 148 -2.77 -30.54 40.44
CA ARG A 148 -1.64 -29.66 40.79
C ARG A 148 -1.08 -28.87 39.59
N HIS A 149 -1.04 -29.48 38.41
CA HIS A 149 -0.49 -28.87 37.19
C HIS A 149 -1.53 -28.12 36.37
N SER A 150 -1.27 -26.84 36.06
CA SER A 150 -2.17 -25.97 35.27
C SER A 150 -2.44 -26.49 33.87
N TYR A 151 -1.49 -27.21 33.25
CA TYR A 151 -1.69 -27.86 31.96
C TYR A 151 -2.92 -28.78 31.95
N VAL A 152 -3.13 -29.57 33.02
CA VAL A 152 -4.28 -30.48 33.13
C VAL A 152 -5.56 -29.69 33.35
N ARG A 153 -5.56 -28.74 34.30
CA ARG A 153 -6.72 -27.89 34.62
C ARG A 153 -7.21 -27.12 33.39
N ARG A 154 -6.30 -26.51 32.63
CA ARG A 154 -6.60 -25.79 31.39
C ARG A 154 -7.31 -26.66 30.35
N ASN A 155 -6.84 -27.89 30.15
CA ASN A 155 -7.46 -28.83 29.22
C ASN A 155 -8.78 -29.39 29.78
N ALA A 156 -8.91 -29.50 31.10
CA ALA A 156 -10.16 -29.93 31.74
C ALA A 156 -11.27 -28.89 31.55
N VAL A 157 -10.96 -27.60 31.71
CA VAL A 157 -11.89 -26.51 31.38
C VAL A 157 -12.33 -26.56 29.91
N LEU A 158 -11.39 -26.79 28.98
CA LEU A 158 -11.71 -26.90 27.56
C LEU A 158 -12.61 -28.12 27.25
N ALA A 159 -12.33 -29.26 27.89
CA ALA A 159 -13.15 -30.47 27.78
C ALA A 159 -14.56 -30.22 28.30
N ILE A 160 -14.69 -29.65 29.51
CA ILE A 160 -15.99 -29.29 30.10
C ILE A 160 -16.75 -28.32 29.19
N TYR A 161 -16.09 -27.29 28.67
CA TYR A 161 -16.72 -26.34 27.74
C TYR A 161 -17.26 -27.02 26.49
N THR A 162 -16.47 -27.91 25.88
CA THR A 162 -16.86 -28.61 24.66
C THR A 162 -17.99 -29.60 24.91
N ILE A 163 -17.92 -30.34 26.02
CA ILE A 163 -18.97 -31.29 26.44
C ILE A 163 -20.27 -30.54 26.73
N TYR A 164 -20.23 -29.45 27.51
CA TYR A 164 -21.42 -28.65 27.83
C TYR A 164 -22.08 -28.06 26.57
N ARG A 165 -21.28 -27.57 25.61
CA ARG A 165 -21.80 -27.01 24.36
C ARG A 165 -22.51 -28.04 23.48
N ASN A 166 -22.01 -29.27 23.47
CA ASN A 166 -22.57 -30.35 22.63
C ASN A 166 -23.67 -31.15 23.37
N PHE A 167 -23.55 -31.30 24.68
CA PHE A 167 -24.38 -32.15 25.56
C PHE A 167 -24.63 -31.44 26.91
N ASP A 168 -25.53 -30.47 26.91
CA ASP A 168 -25.89 -29.67 28.09
C ASP A 168 -26.38 -30.51 29.28
N PHE A 169 -27.16 -31.57 29.00
CA PHE A 169 -27.76 -32.46 30.00
C PHE A 169 -26.74 -33.30 30.78
N LEU A 170 -25.52 -33.51 30.26
CA LEU A 170 -24.47 -34.29 30.94
C LEU A 170 -23.83 -33.50 32.11
N ILE A 171 -23.82 -32.17 32.01
CA ILE A 171 -23.22 -31.30 33.03
C ILE A 171 -23.97 -29.95 33.13
N PRO A 172 -25.23 -29.96 33.61
CA PRO A 172 -26.04 -28.74 33.66
C PRO A 172 -25.46 -27.69 34.62
N ASP A 173 -24.69 -28.12 35.62
CA ASP A 173 -24.00 -27.29 36.62
C ASP A 173 -22.63 -26.75 36.14
N ALA A 174 -22.24 -26.97 34.87
CA ALA A 174 -20.92 -26.56 34.38
C ALA A 174 -20.62 -25.05 34.52
N PRO A 175 -21.55 -24.12 34.21
CA PRO A 175 -21.28 -22.69 34.38
C PRO A 175 -20.99 -22.31 35.83
N GLU A 176 -21.67 -22.94 36.80
CA GLU A 176 -21.44 -22.71 38.23
C GLU A 176 -20.11 -23.28 38.69
N LEU A 177 -19.80 -24.52 38.28
CA LEU A 177 -18.53 -25.18 38.58
C LEU A 177 -17.33 -24.35 38.08
N ILE A 178 -17.41 -23.83 36.86
CA ILE A 178 -16.33 -23.08 36.23
C ILE A 178 -16.21 -21.67 36.81
N HIS A 179 -17.31 -21.07 37.25
CA HIS A 179 -17.28 -19.81 37.99
C HIS A 179 -16.51 -19.96 39.32
N ASN A 180 -16.83 -20.98 40.12
CA ASN A 180 -16.14 -21.26 41.38
C ASN A 180 -14.64 -21.58 41.14
N PHE A 181 -14.34 -22.32 40.07
CA PHE A 181 -12.96 -22.58 39.65
C PHE A 181 -12.21 -21.29 39.29
N LEU A 182 -12.85 -20.38 38.56
CA LEU A 182 -12.26 -19.11 38.11
C LEU A 182 -11.90 -18.17 39.28
N GLU A 183 -12.67 -18.18 40.36
CA GLU A 183 -12.38 -17.39 41.57
C GLU A 183 -11.13 -17.88 42.33
N GLY A 184 -10.93 -19.21 42.39
CA GLY A 184 -9.80 -19.82 43.11
C GLY A 184 -8.50 -19.96 42.31
N GLU A 185 -8.58 -19.92 40.97
CA GLU A 185 -7.43 -20.18 40.10
C GLU A 185 -6.42 -19.01 40.10
N GLN A 186 -5.14 -19.32 39.90
CA GLN A 186 -4.05 -18.32 39.81
C GLN A 186 -3.39 -18.30 38.43
N ASP A 187 -3.43 -19.41 37.70
CA ASP A 187 -2.83 -19.52 36.37
C ASP A 187 -3.63 -18.77 35.29
N MET A 188 -2.96 -17.85 34.58
CA MET A 188 -3.59 -16.97 33.59
C MET A 188 -4.19 -17.73 32.40
N SER A 189 -3.59 -18.86 31.99
CA SER A 189 -4.07 -19.65 30.84
C SER A 189 -5.35 -20.41 31.21
N CYS A 190 -5.43 -20.91 32.45
CA CYS A 190 -6.63 -21.54 32.99
C CYS A 190 -7.76 -20.51 33.15
N LYS A 191 -7.46 -19.33 33.73
CA LYS A 191 -8.41 -18.22 33.85
C LYS A 191 -9.00 -17.82 32.50
N ARG A 192 -8.15 -17.67 31.47
CA ARG A 192 -8.60 -17.33 30.12
C ARG A 192 -9.60 -18.33 29.56
N ASN A 193 -9.33 -19.63 29.68
CA ASN A 193 -10.26 -20.64 29.17
C ASN A 193 -11.56 -20.70 29.97
N ALA A 194 -11.48 -20.56 31.30
CA ALA A 194 -12.64 -20.56 32.17
C ALA A 194 -13.53 -19.34 31.91
N PHE A 195 -12.92 -18.17 31.79
CA PHE A 195 -13.62 -16.94 31.42
C PHE A 195 -14.22 -17.02 30.02
N MET A 196 -13.49 -17.52 29.02
CA MET A 196 -14.01 -17.73 27.67
C MET A 196 -15.22 -18.67 27.65
N MET A 197 -15.19 -19.75 28.44
CA MET A 197 -16.35 -20.62 28.59
C MET A 197 -17.55 -19.87 29.17
N LEU A 198 -17.37 -19.11 30.26
CA LEU A 198 -18.47 -18.36 30.86
C LEU A 198 -19.05 -17.32 29.90
N ILE A 199 -18.23 -16.64 29.10
CA ILE A 199 -18.71 -15.69 28.07
C ILE A 199 -19.75 -16.33 27.14
N HIS A 200 -19.53 -17.58 26.75
CA HIS A 200 -20.40 -18.29 25.81
C HIS A 200 -21.54 -19.05 26.48
N ALA A 201 -21.36 -19.52 27.72
CA ALA A 201 -22.33 -20.34 28.44
C ALA A 201 -23.27 -19.52 29.34
N ASP A 202 -22.73 -18.56 30.09
CA ASP A 202 -23.46 -17.73 31.05
C ASP A 202 -22.79 -16.35 31.19
N GLN A 203 -23.25 -15.41 30.35
CA GLN A 203 -22.68 -14.07 30.26
C GLN A 203 -22.87 -13.27 31.56
N GLU A 204 -23.94 -13.49 32.32
CA GLU A 204 -24.18 -12.78 33.58
C GLU A 204 -23.12 -13.13 34.64
N ARG A 205 -22.78 -14.41 34.77
CA ARG A 205 -21.69 -14.84 35.67
C ARG A 205 -20.33 -14.32 35.24
N ALA A 206 -20.05 -14.25 33.94
CA ALA A 206 -18.82 -13.65 33.43
C ALA A 206 -18.74 -12.16 33.78
N LEU A 207 -19.84 -11.43 33.66
CA LEU A 207 -19.92 -10.01 34.02
C LEU A 207 -19.75 -9.78 35.52
N ASN A 208 -20.36 -10.62 36.37
CA ASN A 208 -20.20 -10.54 37.82
C ASN A 208 -18.75 -10.77 38.24
N TYR A 209 -18.07 -11.74 37.62
CA TYR A 209 -16.64 -11.95 37.84
C TYR A 209 -15.79 -10.75 37.37
N LEU A 210 -16.00 -10.28 36.13
CA LEU A 210 -15.24 -9.14 35.61
C LEU A 210 -15.44 -7.89 36.48
N SER A 211 -16.63 -7.74 37.04
CA SER A 211 -16.98 -6.63 37.93
C SER A 211 -16.28 -6.69 39.29
N SER A 212 -16.07 -7.88 39.84
CA SER A 212 -15.33 -8.05 41.10
C SER A 212 -13.83 -7.79 40.91
N CYS A 213 -13.29 -8.02 39.71
CA CYS A 213 -11.87 -7.87 39.41
C CYS A 213 -11.51 -6.68 38.49
N ILE A 214 -12.44 -5.73 38.27
CA ILE A 214 -12.30 -4.68 37.24
C ILE A 214 -11.05 -3.79 37.43
N ASP A 215 -10.64 -3.57 38.68
CA ASP A 215 -9.48 -2.73 39.02
C ASP A 215 -8.15 -3.50 38.89
N GLN A 216 -8.19 -4.83 38.83
CA GLN A 216 -7.01 -5.70 38.71
C GLN A 216 -6.69 -6.07 37.25
N VAL A 217 -7.53 -5.70 36.28
CA VAL A 217 -7.42 -6.12 34.88
C VAL A 217 -6.07 -5.77 34.24
N THR A 218 -5.44 -4.67 34.65
CA THR A 218 -4.10 -4.27 34.18
C THR A 218 -2.99 -5.22 34.60
N SER A 219 -3.18 -5.97 35.69
CA SER A 219 -2.22 -6.98 36.18
C SER A 219 -2.35 -8.33 35.48
N PHE A 220 -3.42 -8.54 34.71
CA PHE A 220 -3.65 -9.79 34.00
C PHE A 220 -2.72 -9.93 32.80
N GLY A 221 -2.48 -11.19 32.39
CA GLY A 221 -1.76 -11.46 31.14
C GLY A 221 -2.50 -10.91 29.92
N ASP A 222 -1.74 -10.57 28.89
CA ASP A 222 -2.22 -10.06 27.60
C ASP A 222 -3.33 -10.91 26.96
N ILE A 223 -3.21 -12.24 27.01
CA ILE A 223 -4.20 -13.17 26.45
C ILE A 223 -5.57 -13.01 27.12
N LEU A 224 -5.59 -12.78 28.45
CA LEU A 224 -6.84 -12.57 29.18
C LEU A 224 -7.38 -11.16 28.95
N GLN A 225 -6.51 -10.14 28.89
CA GLN A 225 -6.91 -8.77 28.59
C GLN A 225 -7.60 -8.66 27.22
N LEU A 226 -7.08 -9.33 26.18
CA LEU A 226 -7.71 -9.34 24.85
C LEU A 226 -9.13 -9.93 24.87
N VAL A 227 -9.32 -11.06 25.56
CA VAL A 227 -10.65 -11.67 25.71
C VAL A 227 -11.60 -10.77 26.50
N ILE A 228 -11.09 -10.03 27.50
CA ILE A 228 -11.88 -9.03 28.24
C ILE A 228 -12.29 -7.88 27.34
N VAL A 229 -11.39 -7.36 26.48
CA VAL A 229 -11.74 -6.29 25.51
C VAL A 229 -12.83 -6.77 24.56
N GLU A 230 -12.70 -8.00 24.02
CA GLU A 230 -13.71 -8.61 23.15
C GLU A 230 -15.06 -8.77 23.85
N LEU A 231 -15.06 -9.18 25.12
CA LEU A 231 -16.28 -9.27 25.92
C LEU A 231 -16.92 -7.90 26.12
N ILE A 232 -16.13 -6.91 26.54
CA ILE A 232 -16.62 -5.54 26.78
C ILE A 232 -17.25 -4.99 25.50
N TYR A 233 -16.61 -5.20 24.35
CA TYR A 233 -17.15 -4.84 23.05
C TYR A 233 -18.54 -5.45 22.82
N LYS A 234 -18.66 -6.78 22.95
CA LYS A 234 -19.92 -7.51 22.73
C LYS A 234 -21.03 -7.09 23.70
N VAL A 235 -20.70 -6.96 24.99
CA VAL A 235 -21.65 -6.60 26.06
C VAL A 235 -22.14 -5.17 25.87
N CYS A 236 -21.24 -4.22 25.66
CA CYS A 236 -21.62 -2.81 25.51
C CYS A 236 -22.36 -2.52 24.21
N HIS A 237 -22.23 -3.39 23.21
CA HIS A 237 -23.04 -3.37 22.01
C HIS A 237 -24.45 -3.91 22.29
N ALA A 238 -24.58 -5.08 22.93
CA ALA A 238 -25.86 -5.68 23.26
C ALA A 238 -26.66 -4.87 24.31
N ASN A 239 -25.98 -4.38 25.34
CA ASN A 239 -26.56 -3.67 26.48
C ASN A 239 -25.86 -2.30 26.68
N PRO A 240 -26.38 -1.21 26.08
CA PRO A 240 -25.80 0.12 26.21
C PRO A 240 -25.72 0.67 27.65
N GLY A 241 -26.54 0.17 28.58
CA GLY A 241 -26.55 0.60 29.99
C GLY A 241 -25.26 0.31 30.76
N GLU A 242 -24.52 -0.74 30.39
CA GLU A 242 -23.26 -1.12 31.05
C GLU A 242 -22.03 -0.35 30.52
N ARG A 243 -22.19 0.51 29.49
CA ARG A 243 -21.07 1.25 28.88
C ARG A 243 -20.29 2.08 29.88
N ALA A 244 -20.98 2.81 30.76
CA ALA A 244 -20.34 3.67 31.75
C ALA A 244 -19.42 2.89 32.71
N ARG A 245 -19.78 1.64 33.01
CA ARG A 245 -19.03 0.76 33.91
C ARG A 245 -17.72 0.28 33.28
N PHE A 246 -17.77 -0.13 32.01
CA PHE A 246 -16.61 -0.74 31.34
C PHE A 246 -15.70 0.26 30.63
N ILE A 247 -16.17 1.47 30.31
CA ILE A 247 -15.32 2.53 29.75
C ILE A 247 -14.11 2.81 30.66
N ARG A 248 -14.30 2.83 31.99
CA ARG A 248 -13.20 3.01 32.96
C ARG A 248 -12.15 1.90 32.82
N CYS A 249 -12.58 0.66 32.61
CA CYS A 249 -11.69 -0.48 32.40
C CYS A 249 -10.88 -0.32 31.10
N ILE A 250 -11.53 0.10 30.00
CA ILE A 250 -10.84 0.34 28.72
C ILE A 250 -9.79 1.45 28.86
N TYR A 251 -10.09 2.55 29.56
CA TYR A 251 -9.09 3.60 29.81
C TYR A 251 -7.84 3.07 30.53
N ASN A 252 -8.01 2.15 31.48
CA ASN A 252 -6.88 1.50 32.16
C ASN A 252 -6.09 0.60 31.19
N LEU A 253 -6.77 -0.09 30.28
CA LEU A 253 -6.17 -0.97 29.27
C LEU A 253 -5.39 -0.23 28.18
N LEU A 254 -5.67 1.05 27.92
CA LEU A 254 -4.86 1.89 27.02
C LEU A 254 -3.40 2.03 27.49
N ASN A 255 -3.15 1.82 28.79
CA ASN A 255 -1.82 1.84 29.40
C ASN A 255 -1.21 0.44 29.60
N SER A 256 -1.79 -0.61 28.99
CA SER A 256 -1.23 -1.96 29.07
C SER A 256 0.18 -2.02 28.47
N SER A 257 1.00 -2.96 28.94
CA SER A 257 2.34 -3.20 28.41
C SER A 257 2.33 -3.82 27.00
N SER A 258 1.24 -4.49 26.62
CA SER A 258 1.10 -5.16 25.33
C SER A 258 0.55 -4.22 24.24
N PRO A 259 1.28 -4.01 23.13
CA PRO A 259 0.81 -3.18 22.02
C PRO A 259 -0.52 -3.67 21.41
N ALA A 260 -0.73 -4.99 21.31
CA ALA A 260 -1.95 -5.57 20.78
C ALA A 260 -3.18 -5.22 21.63
N VAL A 261 -3.04 -5.26 22.96
CA VAL A 261 -4.11 -4.87 23.89
C VAL A 261 -4.42 -3.38 23.76
N ARG A 262 -3.38 -2.53 23.66
CA ARG A 262 -3.55 -1.09 23.49
C ARG A 262 -4.28 -0.74 22.19
N TYR A 263 -3.94 -1.41 21.09
CA TYR A 263 -4.58 -1.24 19.80
C TYR A 263 -6.07 -1.62 19.85
N GLU A 264 -6.40 -2.82 20.35
CA GLU A 264 -7.78 -3.29 20.44
C GLU A 264 -8.61 -2.48 21.45
N ALA A 265 -8.01 -2.07 22.57
CA ALA A 265 -8.66 -1.22 23.56
C ALA A 265 -8.99 0.17 22.98
N ALA A 266 -8.08 0.77 22.20
CA ALA A 266 -8.33 2.04 21.52
C ALA A 266 -9.44 1.92 20.46
N GLY A 267 -9.45 0.84 19.67
CA GLY A 267 -10.51 0.58 18.68
C GLY A 267 -11.88 0.37 19.32
N THR A 268 -11.91 -0.39 20.41
CA THR A 268 -13.12 -0.59 21.23
C THR A 268 -13.58 0.73 21.83
N LEU A 269 -12.68 1.57 22.36
CA LEU A 269 -13.05 2.87 22.96
C LEU A 269 -13.73 3.81 21.96
N VAL A 270 -13.16 3.93 20.76
CA VAL A 270 -13.74 4.75 19.66
C VAL A 270 -15.14 4.27 19.30
N THR A 271 -15.35 2.95 19.30
CA THR A 271 -16.65 2.37 18.95
C THR A 271 -17.69 2.57 20.06
N LEU A 272 -17.28 2.49 21.32
CA LEU A 272 -18.19 2.56 22.47
C LEU A 272 -18.51 3.99 22.91
N SER A 273 -17.64 4.97 22.61
CA SER A 273 -17.81 6.35 23.03
C SER A 273 -17.40 7.35 21.96
N SER A 274 -18.32 8.24 21.61
CA SER A 274 -18.09 9.42 20.78
C SER A 274 -17.70 10.66 21.60
N ALA A 275 -17.47 10.51 22.91
CA ALA A 275 -17.09 11.62 23.77
C ALA A 275 -15.70 12.15 23.35
N PRO A 276 -15.50 13.49 23.29
CA PRO A 276 -14.22 14.04 22.82
C PRO A 276 -13.00 13.58 23.62
N THR A 277 -13.16 13.35 24.92
CA THR A 277 -12.11 12.83 25.80
C THR A 277 -11.70 11.40 25.45
N ALA A 278 -12.67 10.55 25.07
CA ALA A 278 -12.44 9.16 24.69
C ALA A 278 -11.72 9.06 23.35
N ILE A 279 -12.17 9.83 22.36
CA ILE A 279 -11.54 9.91 21.04
C ILE A 279 -10.12 10.47 21.16
N LYS A 280 -9.91 11.52 21.98
CA LYS A 280 -8.57 12.08 22.23
C LYS A 280 -7.64 11.02 22.83
N ALA A 281 -8.07 10.30 23.87
CA ALA A 281 -7.27 9.25 24.49
C ALA A 281 -6.94 8.10 23.53
N ALA A 282 -7.90 7.66 22.71
CA ALA A 282 -7.68 6.63 21.70
C ALA A 282 -6.69 7.09 20.62
N ALA A 283 -6.84 8.31 20.10
CA ALA A 283 -5.93 8.89 19.11
C ALA A 283 -4.51 9.06 19.67
N THR A 284 -4.35 9.56 20.90
CA THR A 284 -3.04 9.63 21.57
C THR A 284 -2.42 8.24 21.74
N CYS A 285 -3.21 7.22 22.09
CA CYS A 285 -2.74 5.84 22.19
C CYS A 285 -2.22 5.31 20.84
N TYR A 286 -2.96 5.54 19.74
CA TYR A 286 -2.52 5.17 18.40
C TYR A 286 -1.23 5.88 17.97
N ILE A 287 -1.11 7.19 18.23
CA ILE A 287 0.11 7.95 17.90
C ILE A 287 1.31 7.39 18.68
N GLU A 288 1.15 7.12 19.99
CA GLU A 288 2.22 6.51 20.78
C GLU A 288 2.64 5.13 20.27
N LEU A 289 1.68 4.33 19.79
CA LEU A 289 1.95 3.01 19.25
C LEU A 289 2.75 3.11 17.95
N ILE A 290 2.38 4.03 17.05
CA ILE A 290 3.15 4.29 15.82
C ILE A 290 4.59 4.73 16.11
N VAL A 291 4.78 5.57 17.13
CA VAL A 291 6.12 6.09 17.48
C VAL A 291 7.00 5.02 18.15
N LYS A 292 6.43 4.13 18.97
CA LYS A 292 7.18 3.12 19.73
C LYS A 292 7.45 1.84 18.93
N GLU A 293 6.54 1.43 18.06
CA GLU A 293 6.69 0.21 17.28
C GLU A 293 7.80 0.32 16.22
N SER A 294 8.50 -0.79 15.98
CA SER A 294 9.55 -0.86 14.96
C SER A 294 9.04 -1.34 13.61
N ASP A 295 8.00 -2.17 13.57
CA ASP A 295 7.45 -2.75 12.34
C ASP A 295 6.68 -1.70 11.51
N ASN A 296 7.11 -1.50 10.27
CA ASN A 296 6.48 -0.55 9.33
C ASN A 296 5.05 -0.97 8.97
N ASN A 297 4.75 -2.26 8.89
CA ASN A 297 3.39 -2.73 8.56
C ASN A 297 2.40 -2.35 9.67
N VAL A 298 2.80 -2.53 10.93
CA VAL A 298 1.99 -2.13 12.09
C VAL A 298 1.76 -0.62 12.07
N LYS A 299 2.80 0.19 11.78
CA LYS A 299 2.66 1.64 11.65
C LYS A 299 1.66 2.04 10.58
N LEU A 300 1.70 1.40 9.41
CA LEU A 300 0.78 1.68 8.31
C LEU A 300 -0.66 1.33 8.69
N ILE A 301 -0.90 0.17 9.30
CA ILE A 301 -2.23 -0.26 9.76
C ILE A 301 -2.82 0.74 10.76
N VAL A 302 -2.01 1.19 11.72
CA VAL A 302 -2.46 2.11 12.78
C VAL A 302 -2.66 3.52 12.21
N LEU A 303 -1.82 3.95 11.27
CA LEU A 303 -1.97 5.22 10.58
C LEU A 303 -3.24 5.25 9.71
N ASP A 304 -3.57 4.14 9.03
CA ASP A 304 -4.81 4.01 8.28
C ASP A 304 -6.04 4.09 9.20
N ARG A 305 -5.96 3.58 10.44
CA ARG A 305 -7.01 3.79 11.46
C ARG A 305 -7.13 5.26 11.88
N LEU A 306 -6.03 5.99 12.03
CA LEU A 306 -6.06 7.43 12.31
C LEU A 306 -6.67 8.23 11.14
N ILE A 307 -6.37 7.85 9.90
CA ILE A 307 -6.96 8.45 8.70
C ILE A 307 -8.47 8.16 8.66
N ALA A 308 -8.89 6.93 8.97
CA ALA A 308 -10.31 6.58 9.07
C ALA A 308 -11.04 7.38 10.17
N LEU A 309 -10.39 7.67 11.30
CA LEU A 309 -10.97 8.54 12.34
C LEU A 309 -11.24 9.96 11.83
N ARG A 310 -10.44 10.47 10.88
CA ARG A 310 -10.60 11.81 10.30
C ARG A 310 -11.81 11.92 9.37
N GLU A 311 -12.33 10.81 8.83
CA GLU A 311 -13.53 10.84 7.97
C GLU A 311 -14.78 11.33 8.71
N ALA A 312 -14.81 11.20 10.05
CA ALA A 312 -15.90 11.71 10.87
C ALA A 312 -15.63 13.18 11.30
N PRO A 313 -16.52 14.14 10.95
CA PRO A 313 -16.28 15.58 11.20
C PRO A 313 -16.22 15.94 12.70
N ALA A 314 -16.86 15.14 13.57
CA ALA A 314 -16.77 15.31 15.02
C ALA A 314 -15.39 14.96 15.57
N HIS A 315 -14.73 13.96 14.98
CA HIS A 315 -13.42 13.48 15.40
C HIS A 315 -12.29 14.34 14.82
N GLU A 316 -12.51 14.92 13.65
CA GLU A 316 -11.57 15.83 12.98
C GLU A 316 -11.13 16.98 13.90
N LYS A 317 -12.07 17.66 14.57
CA LYS A 317 -11.75 18.77 15.49
C LYS A 317 -10.81 18.37 16.63
N ILE A 318 -10.91 17.12 17.08
CA ILE A 318 -10.07 16.59 18.16
C ILE A 318 -8.68 16.25 17.61
N LEU A 319 -8.63 15.64 16.43
CA LEU A 319 -7.37 15.35 15.75
C LEU A 319 -6.59 16.62 15.38
N GLN A 320 -7.28 17.74 15.10
CA GLN A 320 -6.66 19.05 14.87
C GLN A 320 -5.84 19.54 16.09
N GLU A 321 -6.22 19.16 17.32
CA GLU A 321 -5.44 19.46 18.53
C GLU A 321 -4.20 18.56 18.68
N LEU A 322 -4.20 17.39 18.04
CA LEU A 322 -3.15 16.37 18.13
C LEU A 322 -2.16 16.42 16.96
N VAL A 323 -2.25 17.40 16.05
CA VAL A 323 -1.38 17.50 14.86
C VAL A 323 0.11 17.48 15.22
N MET A 324 0.49 18.16 16.29
CA MET A 324 1.88 18.21 16.74
C MET A 324 2.39 16.84 17.23
N ASP A 325 1.51 16.06 17.85
CA ASP A 325 1.82 14.68 18.24
C ASP A 325 1.92 13.75 17.03
N ILE A 326 1.03 13.92 16.04
CA ILE A 326 1.07 13.18 14.77
C ILE A 326 2.40 13.42 14.03
N LEU A 327 2.90 14.66 14.01
CA LEU A 327 4.18 14.99 13.35
C LEU A 327 5.39 14.27 13.98
N ARG A 328 5.29 13.74 15.21
CA ARG A 328 6.36 12.93 15.81
C ARG A 328 6.60 11.62 15.05
N VAL A 329 5.62 11.14 14.29
CA VAL A 329 5.71 9.95 13.44
C VAL A 329 6.73 10.12 12.30
N LEU A 330 7.07 11.37 11.92
CA LEU A 330 8.09 11.66 10.90
C LEU A 330 9.49 11.14 11.25
N SER A 331 9.72 10.81 12.53
CA SER A 331 10.94 10.13 12.98
C SER A 331 11.13 8.73 12.38
N SER A 332 10.07 8.10 11.86
CA SER A 332 10.15 6.81 11.15
C SER A 332 11.05 6.94 9.91
N PRO A 333 11.92 5.97 9.60
CA PRO A 333 12.77 6.01 8.39
C PRO A 333 11.97 5.77 7.10
N ASP A 334 10.82 5.11 7.19
CA ASP A 334 10.01 4.70 6.03
C ASP A 334 9.33 5.87 5.31
N GLN A 335 9.47 5.92 3.99
CA GLN A 335 8.98 7.01 3.15
C GLN A 335 7.44 7.00 3.01
N GLU A 336 6.81 5.82 3.01
CA GLU A 336 5.36 5.71 2.87
C GLU A 336 4.66 6.19 4.15
N VAL A 337 5.17 5.77 5.32
CA VAL A 337 4.72 6.27 6.62
C VAL A 337 4.83 7.80 6.68
N ARG A 338 5.96 8.38 6.23
CA ARG A 338 6.15 9.84 6.18
C ARG A 338 5.16 10.53 5.25
N LYS A 339 4.95 9.98 4.05
CA LYS A 339 4.00 10.53 3.06
C LYS A 339 2.57 10.54 3.58
N LYS A 340 2.09 9.42 4.12
CA LYS A 340 0.74 9.34 4.72
C LYS A 340 0.61 10.28 5.93
N THR A 341 1.64 10.37 6.78
CA THR A 341 1.65 11.27 7.95
C THR A 341 1.55 12.73 7.54
N LEU A 342 2.34 13.17 6.56
CA LEU A 342 2.31 14.56 6.06
C LEU A 342 0.97 14.89 5.38
N SER A 343 0.40 13.94 4.63
CA SER A 343 -0.94 14.10 4.05
C SER A 343 -2.00 14.29 5.13
N LEU A 344 -2.00 13.43 6.17
CA LEU A 344 -2.92 13.55 7.31
C LEU A 344 -2.73 14.88 8.05
N ALA A 345 -1.47 15.30 8.27
CA ALA A 345 -1.18 16.57 8.92
C ALA A 345 -1.71 17.76 8.10
N LEU A 346 -1.45 17.81 6.79
CA LEU A 346 -1.93 18.87 5.87
C LEU A 346 -3.46 19.01 5.83
N ASP A 347 -4.16 17.91 6.09
CA ASP A 347 -5.62 17.84 6.15
C ASP A 347 -6.18 18.34 7.49
N LEU A 348 -5.42 18.18 8.58
CA LEU A 348 -5.79 18.60 9.94
C LEU A 348 -5.26 20.00 10.32
N VAL A 349 -4.57 20.68 9.42
CA VAL A 349 -4.05 22.03 9.68
C VAL A 349 -5.17 23.06 9.73
N THR A 350 -5.07 23.95 10.71
CA THR A 350 -5.93 25.13 10.87
C THR A 350 -5.07 26.38 11.07
N SER A 351 -5.67 27.57 11.00
CA SER A 351 -4.98 28.83 11.29
C SER A 351 -4.38 28.90 12.70
N ARG A 352 -4.77 28.01 13.62
CA ARG A 352 -4.26 27.98 15.00
C ARG A 352 -2.97 27.19 15.17
N ASN A 353 -2.79 26.09 14.41
CA ASN A 353 -1.66 25.16 14.57
C ASN A 353 -0.59 25.32 13.48
N ILE A 354 -0.88 26.09 12.43
CA ILE A 354 0.01 26.21 11.26
C ILE A 354 1.41 26.76 11.60
N GLU A 355 1.51 27.76 12.48
CA GLU A 355 2.79 28.36 12.85
C GLU A 355 3.72 27.33 13.51
N GLU A 356 3.18 26.52 14.42
CA GLU A 356 3.92 25.47 15.09
C GLU A 356 4.30 24.33 14.13
N MET A 357 3.36 23.91 13.25
CA MET A 357 3.64 22.90 12.24
C MET A 357 4.77 23.33 11.30
N VAL A 358 4.75 24.59 10.84
CA VAL A 358 5.82 25.12 9.98
C VAL A 358 7.15 25.15 10.71
N LEU A 359 7.17 25.47 12.00
CA LEU A 359 8.40 25.42 12.80
C LEU A 359 8.97 23.99 12.89
N VAL A 360 8.12 22.97 13.05
CA VAL A 360 8.55 21.56 13.06
C VAL A 360 9.05 21.13 11.69
N LEU A 361 8.32 21.44 10.61
CA LEU A 361 8.73 21.12 9.24
C LEU A 361 10.06 21.79 8.89
N LYS A 362 10.29 23.04 9.29
CA LYS A 362 11.59 23.72 9.13
C LYS A 362 12.72 22.97 9.84
N LYS A 363 12.49 22.51 11.08
CA LYS A 363 13.49 21.73 11.82
C LYS A 363 13.80 20.41 11.13
N GLU A 364 12.78 19.72 10.61
CA GLU A 364 12.98 18.48 9.85
C GLU A 364 13.73 18.73 8.55
N VAL A 365 13.39 19.78 7.82
CA VAL A 365 14.10 20.20 6.60
C VAL A 365 15.58 20.48 6.91
N VAL A 366 15.90 21.21 8.00
CA VAL A 366 17.30 21.46 8.39
C VAL A 366 18.04 20.17 8.77
N LYS A 367 17.38 19.20 9.43
CA LYS A 367 18.00 17.90 9.75
C LYS A 367 18.42 17.14 8.49
N THR A 368 17.65 17.26 7.41
CA THR A 368 17.97 16.58 6.15
C THR A 368 19.21 17.11 5.43
N ASN A 369 19.74 18.28 5.82
CA ASN A 369 21.00 18.81 5.26
C ASN A 369 22.24 18.02 5.68
N ASN A 370 22.21 17.40 6.87
CA ASN A 370 23.39 16.73 7.44
C ASN A 370 23.47 15.24 7.11
N VAL A 371 22.46 14.69 6.43
CA VAL A 371 22.33 13.25 6.16
C VAL A 371 22.20 13.05 4.65
N GLU A 372 23.20 12.44 4.02
CA GLU A 372 23.21 12.09 2.60
C GLU A 372 22.90 10.59 2.44
N HIS A 373 21.61 10.26 2.33
CA HIS A 373 21.15 8.97 1.78
C HIS A 373 20.31 9.24 0.53
N GLU A 374 20.26 8.29 -0.43
CA GLU A 374 19.49 8.43 -1.68
C GLU A 374 18.02 8.80 -1.43
N ASP A 375 17.39 8.21 -0.39
CA ASP A 375 16.02 8.51 -0.02
C ASP A 375 15.83 9.86 0.69
N THR A 376 16.90 10.46 1.21
CA THR A 376 16.84 11.78 1.86
C THR A 376 16.47 12.86 0.84
N GLY A 377 16.90 12.74 -0.42
CA GLY A 377 16.52 13.66 -1.49
C GLY A 377 15.01 13.65 -1.78
N LYS A 378 14.39 12.46 -1.82
CA LYS A 378 12.94 12.30 -2.01
C LYS A 378 12.15 12.80 -0.79
N TYR A 379 12.65 12.56 0.42
CA TYR A 379 12.04 13.08 1.64
C TYR A 379 12.11 14.62 1.70
N ARG A 380 13.25 15.23 1.35
CA ARG A 380 13.40 16.68 1.21
C ARG A 380 12.35 17.26 0.25
N GLN A 381 12.22 16.66 -0.93
CA GLN A 381 11.23 17.08 -1.92
C GLN A 381 9.81 17.04 -1.35
N LEU A 382 9.46 15.97 -0.63
CA LEU A 382 8.16 15.82 0.01
C LEU A 382 7.90 16.91 1.08
N LEU A 383 8.90 17.26 1.88
CA LEU A 383 8.79 18.33 2.88
C LEU A 383 8.62 19.71 2.23
N VAL A 384 9.37 19.99 1.16
CA VAL A 384 9.25 21.23 0.37
C VAL A 384 7.85 21.37 -0.23
N ARG A 385 7.34 20.31 -0.86
CA ARG A 385 5.96 20.28 -1.40
C ARG A 385 4.91 20.52 -0.30
N THR A 386 5.11 19.92 0.87
CA THR A 386 4.24 20.13 2.03
C THR A 386 4.26 21.60 2.49
N LEU A 387 5.46 22.20 2.63
CA LEU A 387 5.61 23.62 3.01
C LEU A 387 5.02 24.58 1.97
N HIS A 388 5.15 24.25 0.68
CA HIS A 388 4.51 24.99 -0.41
C HIS A 388 2.98 24.95 -0.25
N GLN A 389 2.38 23.77 -0.08
CA GLN A 389 0.94 23.64 0.13
C GLN A 389 0.44 24.38 1.39
N CYS A 390 1.22 24.34 2.48
CA CYS A 390 0.94 25.14 3.69
C CYS A 390 0.90 26.64 3.37
N SER A 391 1.85 27.16 2.59
CA SER A 391 1.93 28.59 2.23
C SER A 391 0.78 29.02 1.30
N VAL A 392 0.33 28.11 0.44
CA VAL A 392 -0.80 28.33 -0.49
C VAL A 392 -2.14 28.37 0.25
N LYS A 393 -2.33 27.46 1.22
CA LYS A 393 -3.51 27.41 2.09
C LYS A 393 -3.53 28.57 3.11
N PHE A 394 -2.37 28.95 3.66
CA PHE A 394 -2.24 29.97 4.71
C PHE A 394 -1.19 31.03 4.33
N PRO A 395 -1.61 32.13 3.67
CA PRO A 395 -0.73 33.23 3.27
C PRO A 395 0.10 33.85 4.39
N ASP A 396 -0.43 33.91 5.61
CA ASP A 396 0.20 34.64 6.73
C ASP A 396 1.58 34.08 7.10
N VAL A 397 1.78 32.76 6.93
CA VAL A 397 3.01 32.07 7.32
C VAL A 397 4.07 32.10 6.22
N ALA A 398 3.72 32.51 4.99
CA ALA A 398 4.61 32.54 3.84
C ALA A 398 5.86 33.39 4.08
N SER A 399 5.74 34.51 4.81
CA SER A 399 6.85 35.38 5.19
C SER A 399 7.98 34.65 5.91
N THR A 400 7.64 33.63 6.70
CA THR A 400 8.61 32.84 7.44
C THR A 400 9.14 31.65 6.63
N ILE A 401 8.35 31.12 5.70
CA ILE A 401 8.70 29.92 4.92
C ILE A 401 9.65 30.26 3.78
N ILE A 402 9.43 31.39 3.11
CA ILE A 402 10.20 31.82 1.92
C ILE A 402 11.72 31.82 2.19
N PRO A 403 12.25 32.46 3.25
CA PRO A 403 13.70 32.49 3.49
C PRO A 403 14.31 31.09 3.63
N VAL A 404 13.63 30.20 4.34
CA VAL A 404 14.11 28.82 4.56
C VAL A 404 14.13 28.06 3.24
N LEU A 405 13.08 28.15 2.43
CA LEU A 405 13.05 27.45 1.14
C LEU A 405 14.10 27.98 0.16
N MET A 406 14.42 29.28 0.19
CA MET A 406 15.42 29.86 -0.71
C MET A 406 16.83 29.33 -0.50
N GLU A 407 17.22 28.95 0.73
CA GLU A 407 18.52 28.33 0.99
C GLU A 407 18.71 27.02 0.20
N PHE A 408 17.62 26.32 -0.16
CA PHE A 408 17.65 25.07 -0.92
C PHE A 408 17.82 25.25 -2.43
N LEU A 409 17.79 26.49 -2.96
CA LEU A 409 18.05 26.73 -4.39
C LEU A 409 19.52 26.43 -4.78
N GLY A 410 20.44 26.47 -3.82
CA GLY A 410 21.85 26.11 -4.00
C GLY A 410 22.17 24.63 -3.72
N ASP A 411 21.18 23.81 -3.35
CA ASP A 411 21.39 22.39 -3.04
C ASP A 411 21.67 21.58 -4.33
N THR A 412 22.34 20.45 -4.17
CA THR A 412 22.70 19.50 -5.24
C THR A 412 21.48 18.79 -5.83
N ASN A 413 20.38 18.68 -5.09
CA ASN A 413 19.17 18.00 -5.55
C ASN A 413 18.31 18.91 -6.44
N GLU A 414 18.42 18.72 -7.76
CA GLU A 414 17.69 19.50 -8.77
C GLU A 414 16.15 19.44 -8.61
N LEU A 415 15.60 18.30 -8.17
CA LEU A 415 14.15 18.10 -8.07
C LEU A 415 13.52 18.93 -6.94
N ALA A 416 14.14 18.93 -5.76
CA ALA A 416 13.65 19.72 -4.62
C ALA A 416 13.76 21.22 -4.91
N ALA A 417 14.86 21.64 -5.52
CA ALA A 417 15.10 23.04 -5.83
C ALA A 417 14.23 23.54 -7.01
N ALA A 418 13.84 22.66 -7.94
CA ALA A 418 12.82 22.96 -8.94
C ALA A 418 11.43 23.21 -8.31
N ASP A 419 11.03 22.40 -7.33
CA ASP A 419 9.77 22.60 -6.59
C ASP A 419 9.79 23.92 -5.78
N VAL A 420 10.92 24.25 -5.13
CA VAL A 420 11.12 25.56 -4.46
C VAL A 420 10.94 26.71 -5.45
N LEU A 421 11.54 26.61 -6.63
CA LEU A 421 11.46 27.66 -7.65
C LEU A 421 10.02 27.88 -8.13
N VAL A 422 9.24 26.81 -8.34
CA VAL A 422 7.82 26.91 -8.70
C VAL A 422 7.07 27.66 -7.60
N PHE A 423 7.34 27.34 -6.33
CA PHE A 423 6.77 28.07 -5.20
C PHE A 423 7.17 29.55 -5.20
N VAL A 424 8.45 29.87 -5.38
CA VAL A 424 8.92 31.28 -5.40
C VAL A 424 8.25 32.06 -6.52
N ARG A 425 8.12 31.46 -7.72
CA ARG A 425 7.42 32.09 -8.85
C ARG A 425 5.96 32.39 -8.53
N GLU A 426 5.26 31.47 -7.87
CA GLU A 426 3.88 31.67 -7.43
C GLU A 426 3.79 32.73 -6.33
N ALA A 427 4.67 32.66 -5.32
CA ALA A 427 4.71 33.56 -4.17
C ALA A 427 4.95 35.02 -4.59
N VAL A 428 5.85 35.28 -5.55
CA VAL A 428 6.14 36.62 -6.05
C VAL A 428 4.94 37.24 -6.77
N GLN A 429 4.16 36.43 -7.48
CA GLN A 429 2.97 36.94 -8.15
C GLN A 429 1.80 37.15 -7.18
N ARG A 430 1.61 36.23 -6.23
CA ARG A 430 0.47 36.20 -5.31
C ARG A 430 0.63 37.14 -4.11
N PHE A 431 1.85 37.32 -3.61
CA PHE A 431 2.13 38.10 -2.40
C PHE A 431 2.93 39.37 -2.72
N ASP A 432 2.22 40.41 -3.17
CA ASP A 432 2.81 41.72 -3.52
C ASP A 432 3.67 42.31 -2.40
N GLN A 433 3.26 42.13 -1.15
CA GLN A 433 3.94 42.64 0.05
C GLN A 433 5.27 41.92 0.33
N LEU A 434 5.42 40.66 -0.10
CA LEU A 434 6.61 39.84 0.16
C LEU A 434 7.62 39.88 -1.00
N ARG A 435 7.31 40.57 -2.11
CA ARG A 435 8.22 40.71 -3.26
C ARG A 435 9.60 41.25 -2.90
N PRO A 436 9.76 42.32 -2.09
CA PRO A 436 11.08 42.84 -1.74
C PRO A 436 11.93 41.81 -0.98
N LEU A 437 11.29 41.05 -0.07
CA LEU A 437 11.95 39.99 0.69
C LEU A 437 12.46 38.87 -0.22
N VAL A 438 11.63 38.43 -1.16
CA VAL A 438 12.00 37.43 -2.18
C VAL A 438 13.17 37.91 -3.02
N ILE A 439 13.12 39.13 -3.54
CA ILE A 439 14.17 39.66 -4.42
C ILE A 439 15.49 39.76 -3.65
N SER A 440 15.48 40.35 -2.46
CA SER A 440 16.68 40.47 -1.62
C SER A 440 17.31 39.10 -1.35
N LYS A 441 16.50 38.09 -0.98
CA LYS A 441 17.03 36.74 -0.71
C LYS A 441 17.48 36.00 -1.95
N LEU A 442 16.82 36.21 -3.09
CA LEU A 442 17.24 35.61 -4.36
C LEU A 442 18.57 36.19 -4.83
N LEU A 443 18.83 37.48 -4.59
CA LEU A 443 20.13 38.11 -4.84
C LEU A 443 21.24 37.51 -3.98
N ASP A 444 20.97 37.26 -2.68
CA ASP A 444 21.92 36.62 -1.77
C ASP A 444 22.31 35.20 -2.24
N VAL A 445 21.33 34.42 -2.73
CA VAL A 445 21.49 33.00 -3.04
C VAL A 445 21.96 32.75 -4.48
N PHE A 446 21.79 33.71 -5.40
CA PHE A 446 22.05 33.49 -6.83
C PHE A 446 23.43 32.89 -7.13
N GLY A 447 24.48 33.33 -6.42
CA GLY A 447 25.85 32.84 -6.62
C GLY A 447 26.09 31.40 -6.17
N THR A 448 25.21 30.82 -5.35
CA THR A 448 25.33 29.43 -4.85
C THR A 448 24.56 28.43 -5.71
N ILE A 449 23.72 28.89 -6.63
CA ILE A 449 22.95 28.04 -7.53
C ILE A 449 23.92 27.29 -8.45
N LYS A 450 23.69 25.98 -8.65
CA LYS A 450 24.52 25.15 -9.53
C LYS A 450 23.77 24.59 -10.73
N ALA A 451 22.44 24.43 -10.63
CA ALA A 451 21.67 23.82 -11.71
C ALA A 451 21.17 24.87 -12.72
N MET A 452 21.38 24.58 -14.00
CA MET A 452 21.02 25.44 -15.13
C MET A 452 19.53 25.83 -15.15
N LYS A 453 18.61 24.87 -14.95
CA LYS A 453 17.16 25.14 -14.98
C LYS A 453 16.72 26.14 -13.91
N ILE A 454 17.36 26.07 -12.74
CA ILE A 454 17.09 26.94 -11.59
C ILE A 454 17.65 28.34 -11.87
N HIS A 455 18.89 28.44 -12.33
CA HIS A 455 19.51 29.70 -12.73
C HIS A 455 18.65 30.45 -13.76
N ARG A 456 18.19 29.74 -14.80
CA ARG A 456 17.34 30.31 -15.85
C ARG A 456 16.09 30.97 -15.28
N ALA A 457 15.42 30.29 -14.36
CA ALA A 457 14.19 30.80 -13.79
C ALA A 457 14.44 31.89 -12.74
N ALA A 458 15.52 31.80 -11.97
CA ALA A 458 15.97 32.87 -11.07
C ALA A 458 16.26 34.16 -11.86
N LEU A 459 16.98 34.05 -12.98
CA LEU A 459 17.23 35.17 -13.91
C LEU A 459 15.93 35.77 -14.45
N TRP A 460 14.93 34.95 -14.74
CA TRP A 460 13.63 35.42 -15.19
C TRP A 460 12.89 36.18 -14.07
N ILE A 461 12.90 35.68 -12.82
CA ILE A 461 12.29 36.37 -11.66
C ILE A 461 12.97 37.72 -11.41
N LEU A 462 14.30 37.77 -11.38
CA LEU A 462 15.05 39.02 -11.21
C LEU A 462 14.78 40.00 -12.36
N GLY A 463 14.77 39.53 -13.60
CA GLY A 463 14.46 40.36 -14.77
C GLY A 463 13.05 40.96 -14.74
N GLU A 464 12.06 40.21 -14.25
CA GLU A 464 10.66 40.61 -14.25
C GLU A 464 10.28 41.47 -13.03
N TYR A 465 10.83 41.21 -11.85
CA TYR A 465 10.35 41.82 -10.60
C TYR A 465 11.32 42.80 -9.93
N CYS A 466 12.58 42.91 -10.38
CA CYS A 466 13.44 44.01 -9.92
C CYS A 466 12.90 45.35 -10.47
N THR A 467 12.49 46.24 -9.56
CA THR A 467 11.92 47.56 -9.88
C THR A 467 12.72 48.73 -9.32
N THR A 468 13.65 48.50 -8.38
CA THR A 468 14.48 49.59 -7.82
C THR A 468 15.78 49.73 -8.59
N SER A 469 16.33 50.94 -8.66
CA SER A 469 17.62 51.20 -9.32
C SER A 469 18.76 50.39 -8.69
N ASP A 470 18.75 50.25 -7.37
CA ASP A 470 19.81 49.58 -6.61
C ASP A 470 19.77 48.07 -6.83
N ASP A 471 18.58 47.44 -6.84
CA ASP A 471 18.43 46.02 -7.14
C ASP A 471 18.90 45.70 -8.56
N ILE A 472 18.56 46.56 -9.54
CA ILE A 472 18.96 46.36 -10.94
C ILE A 472 20.50 46.41 -11.10
N GLN A 473 21.16 47.32 -10.39
CA GLN A 473 22.64 47.41 -10.39
C GLN A 473 23.29 46.23 -9.66
N SER A 474 22.68 45.76 -8.57
CA SER A 474 23.11 44.54 -7.87
C SER A 474 23.01 43.31 -8.78
N VAL A 475 21.91 43.15 -9.53
CA VAL A 475 21.76 42.06 -10.51
C VAL A 475 22.86 42.12 -11.57
N MET A 476 23.17 43.30 -12.11
CA MET A 476 24.23 43.44 -13.11
C MET A 476 25.60 43.05 -12.54
N THR A 477 25.91 43.49 -11.31
CA THR A 477 27.16 43.16 -10.62
C THR A 477 27.28 41.64 -10.38
N LEU A 478 26.19 41.01 -9.97
CA LEU A 478 26.09 39.59 -9.71
C LEU A 478 26.24 38.73 -10.98
N ILE A 479 25.63 39.16 -12.09
CA ILE A 479 25.82 38.53 -13.41
C ILE A 479 27.29 38.63 -13.83
N ARG A 480 27.93 39.78 -13.62
CA ARG A 480 29.35 39.97 -13.93
C ARG A 480 30.24 39.04 -13.10
N GLN A 481 30.00 38.94 -11.80
CA GLN A 481 30.70 37.99 -10.93
C GLN A 481 30.48 36.53 -11.36
N SER A 482 29.27 36.21 -11.80
CA SER A 482 28.89 34.85 -12.23
C SER A 482 29.43 34.47 -13.62
N LEU A 483 29.76 35.44 -14.48
CA LEU A 483 30.40 35.23 -15.77
C LEU A 483 31.94 35.29 -15.70
N GLY A 484 32.48 35.92 -14.64
CA GLY A 484 33.91 36.21 -14.51
C GLY A 484 34.35 37.34 -15.43
N ASP A 485 35.62 37.32 -15.84
CA ASP A 485 36.18 38.35 -16.70
C ASP A 485 35.62 38.28 -18.14
N ILE A 486 35.24 39.44 -18.67
CA ILE A 486 34.68 39.65 -20.00
C ILE A 486 35.66 40.52 -20.81
N PRO A 487 35.99 40.20 -22.08
CA PRO A 487 35.41 39.14 -22.93
C PRO A 487 35.85 37.70 -22.58
N ILE A 488 34.89 36.77 -22.52
CA ILE A 488 35.09 35.39 -22.05
C ILE A 488 36.10 34.61 -22.93
N VAL A 489 36.02 34.77 -24.25
CA VAL A 489 36.90 34.04 -25.19
C VAL A 489 38.35 34.47 -25.05
N ASP A 490 38.61 35.77 -24.89
CA ASP A 490 39.97 36.29 -24.73
C ASP A 490 40.57 35.85 -23.39
N ASP A 491 39.75 35.81 -22.34
CA ASP A 491 40.16 35.33 -21.02
C ASP A 491 40.45 33.83 -21.03
N GLU A 492 39.61 33.01 -21.66
CA GLU A 492 39.87 31.57 -21.86
C GLU A 492 41.11 31.32 -22.71
N MET A 493 41.32 32.11 -23.78
CA MET A 493 42.52 32.00 -24.62
C MET A 493 43.79 32.39 -23.86
N LYS A 494 43.75 33.42 -23.02
CA LYS A 494 44.86 33.82 -22.14
C LYS A 494 45.17 32.76 -21.08
N LYS A 495 44.13 32.18 -20.47
CA LYS A 495 44.26 31.08 -19.52
C LYS A 495 44.81 29.82 -20.18
N ALA A 496 44.37 29.49 -21.39
CA ALA A 496 44.91 28.38 -22.19
C ALA A 496 46.38 28.62 -22.62
N ALA A 497 46.78 29.87 -22.80
CA ALA A 497 48.17 30.26 -23.09
C ALA A 497 49.08 30.30 -21.85
N GLY A 498 48.54 30.12 -20.64
CA GLY A 498 49.32 30.05 -19.39
C GLY A 498 49.75 31.41 -18.82
N GLU A 499 49.14 32.52 -19.25
CA GLU A 499 49.38 33.84 -18.66
C GLU A 499 48.59 33.99 -17.34
N VAL A 500 49.28 33.89 -16.20
CA VAL A 500 48.69 34.18 -14.88
C VAL A 500 48.66 35.70 -14.68
N LYS A 501 47.51 36.25 -14.25
CA LYS A 501 47.38 37.68 -13.92
C LYS A 501 48.28 38.06 -12.74
N GLU A 502 49.00 39.18 -12.85
CA GLU A 502 49.92 39.70 -11.82
C GLU A 502 49.24 40.17 -10.51
N ASP A 503 47.90 40.18 -10.43
CA ASP A 503 47.16 40.75 -9.29
C ASP A 503 47.06 39.85 -8.04
N GLU A 504 47.49 38.59 -8.08
CA GLU A 504 47.49 37.68 -6.91
C GLU A 504 48.86 37.51 -6.22
N MET A 505 49.77 38.49 -6.36
CA MET A 505 51.05 38.48 -5.65
C MET A 505 51.14 39.55 -4.57
N GLN A 506 50.07 39.75 -3.80
CA GLN A 506 50.15 40.34 -2.47
C GLN A 506 49.24 39.58 -1.50
N VAL A 507 49.84 38.70 -0.69
CA VAL A 507 49.71 38.65 0.79
C VAL A 507 50.50 37.44 1.32
N GLY A 508 51.49 37.71 2.18
CA GLY A 508 51.75 36.89 3.37
C GLY A 508 52.79 35.77 3.30
N GLY A 509 54.07 36.10 3.16
CA GLY A 509 55.18 35.20 3.53
C GLY A 509 56.43 35.98 3.90
N SER A 510 56.67 36.25 5.19
CA SER A 510 57.87 36.93 5.65
C SER A 510 59.10 36.03 5.47
N VAL A 511 60.01 36.44 4.58
CA VAL A 511 61.32 35.80 4.41
C VAL A 511 62.18 36.09 5.65
N GLN A 512 62.37 35.12 6.53
CA GLN A 512 63.32 35.26 7.65
C GLN A 512 64.76 35.23 7.11
N LYS A 513 65.54 36.28 7.40
CA LYS A 513 66.98 36.36 7.14
C LYS A 513 67.73 35.84 8.37
N LEU A 514 68.51 34.78 8.23
CA LEU A 514 69.47 34.36 9.25
C LEU A 514 70.90 34.74 8.82
N VAL A 515 71.70 35.18 9.78
CA VAL A 515 73.12 35.52 9.61
C VAL A 515 73.94 34.29 9.97
N THR A 516 74.80 33.84 9.06
CA THR A 516 75.73 32.74 9.33
C THR A 516 76.89 33.22 10.21
N ALA A 517 77.60 32.31 10.88
CA ALA A 517 78.65 32.64 11.84
C ALA A 517 79.88 33.39 11.27
N ASP A 518 79.93 33.64 9.95
CA ASP A 518 80.93 34.50 9.29
C ASP A 518 80.44 35.93 8.97
N GLY A 519 79.20 36.27 9.36
CA GLY A 519 78.63 37.62 9.18
C GLY A 519 77.89 37.85 7.86
N THR A 520 77.73 36.84 7.00
CA THR A 520 77.00 36.98 5.72
C THR A 520 75.50 36.66 5.88
N TYR A 521 74.63 37.46 5.26
CA TYR A 521 73.17 37.26 5.30
C TYR A 521 72.72 36.24 4.24
N ALA A 522 72.06 35.16 4.64
CA ALA A 522 71.48 34.17 3.72
C ALA A 522 69.94 34.18 3.77
N THR A 523 69.30 34.26 2.60
CA THR A 523 67.85 34.10 2.42
C THR A 523 67.54 32.70 1.90
N GLN A 524 66.75 31.92 2.63
CA GLN A 524 66.34 30.58 2.22
C GLN A 524 65.00 30.66 1.48
N SER A 525 65.00 30.44 0.16
CA SER A 525 63.78 30.23 -0.62
C SER A 525 63.32 28.78 -0.41
N ALA A 526 62.22 28.57 0.30
CA ALA A 526 61.64 27.24 0.46
C ALA A 526 61.07 26.76 -0.89
N PHE A 527 61.72 25.78 -1.52
CA PHE A 527 61.15 24.99 -2.61
C PHE A 527 60.01 24.15 -2.02
N SER A 528 58.78 24.66 -2.10
CA SER A 528 57.59 23.86 -1.80
C SER A 528 57.34 22.91 -2.97
N THR A 529 57.15 21.64 -2.63
CA THR A 529 56.70 20.57 -3.53
C THR A 529 55.44 21.01 -4.27
N ARG A 530 55.32 20.63 -5.56
CA ARG A 530 54.14 20.92 -6.42
C ARG A 530 52.86 20.59 -5.65
N SER A 531 52.21 21.60 -5.08
CA SER A 531 50.80 21.53 -4.74
C SER A 531 50.05 21.31 -6.05
N SER A 532 49.20 20.29 -6.09
CA SER A 532 48.19 20.14 -7.13
C SER A 532 47.57 21.51 -7.39
N VAL A 533 47.66 22.00 -8.62
CA VAL A 533 46.93 23.20 -9.05
C VAL A 533 45.49 22.98 -8.63
N LYS A 534 45.00 23.74 -7.64
CA LYS A 534 43.57 23.87 -7.42
C LYS A 534 43.06 24.43 -8.74
N LYS A 535 42.32 23.64 -9.52
CA LYS A 535 41.56 24.17 -10.66
C LYS A 535 40.77 25.35 -10.10
N GLU A 536 41.03 26.56 -10.57
CA GLU A 536 40.18 27.71 -10.30
C GLU A 536 38.73 27.28 -10.60
N GLU A 537 37.83 27.44 -9.62
CA GLU A 537 36.42 27.12 -9.81
C GLU A 537 35.85 28.06 -10.89
N ILE A 538 35.63 27.52 -12.08
CA ILE A 538 34.91 28.23 -13.14
C ILE A 538 33.53 28.57 -12.58
N PRO A 539 33.11 29.85 -12.59
CA PRO A 539 31.78 30.25 -12.13
C PRO A 539 30.67 29.42 -12.79
N PRO A 540 29.60 29.07 -12.07
CA PRO A 540 28.61 28.08 -12.53
C PRO A 540 27.89 28.51 -13.81
N LEU A 541 27.57 29.79 -13.97
CA LEU A 541 26.96 30.33 -15.19
C LEU A 541 27.90 30.25 -16.41
N ARG A 542 29.21 30.50 -16.21
CA ARG A 542 30.23 30.32 -17.27
C ARG A 542 30.40 28.84 -17.61
N LYS A 543 30.37 27.97 -16.60
CA LYS A 543 30.45 26.52 -16.78
C LYS A 543 29.28 25.99 -17.62
N ASP A 544 28.04 26.36 -17.30
CA ASP A 544 26.84 25.93 -18.05
C ASP A 544 26.94 26.32 -19.55
N MET A 545 27.52 27.48 -19.85
CA MET A 545 27.75 27.93 -21.22
C MET A 545 28.88 27.18 -21.94
N MET A 546 29.95 26.84 -21.22
CA MET A 546 31.05 26.02 -21.75
C MET A 546 30.61 24.58 -22.01
N ASP A 547 29.70 24.06 -21.17
CA ASP A 547 29.07 22.74 -21.31
C ASP A 547 28.05 22.68 -22.46
N GLY A 548 27.84 23.80 -23.17
CA GLY A 548 27.12 23.85 -24.46
C GLY A 548 25.65 24.24 -24.36
N ASP A 549 25.17 24.64 -23.18
CA ASP A 549 23.75 24.95 -22.95
C ASP A 549 23.45 26.46 -23.12
N PHE A 550 23.48 26.94 -24.37
CA PHE A 550 23.30 28.37 -24.71
C PHE A 550 21.91 28.95 -24.47
N PHE A 551 20.90 28.12 -24.18
CA PHE A 551 19.56 28.60 -23.83
C PHE A 551 19.56 29.51 -22.58
N ILE A 552 20.50 29.29 -21.65
CA ILE A 552 20.68 30.18 -20.50
C ILE A 552 21.16 31.58 -20.93
N GLY A 553 21.98 31.65 -21.98
CA GLY A 553 22.44 32.90 -22.59
C GLY A 553 21.30 33.68 -23.24
N ALA A 554 20.38 32.99 -23.94
CA ALA A 554 19.18 33.62 -24.50
C ALA A 554 18.22 34.14 -23.40
N ALA A 555 18.06 33.38 -22.30
CA ALA A 555 17.28 33.82 -21.15
C ALA A 555 17.93 35.02 -20.44
N LEU A 556 19.25 35.00 -20.26
CA LEU A 556 20.02 36.10 -19.69
C LEU A 556 19.89 37.37 -20.54
N ALA A 557 19.99 37.26 -21.87
CA ALA A 557 19.80 38.38 -22.78
C ALA A 557 18.40 39.00 -22.64
N THR A 558 17.36 38.15 -22.58
CA THR A 558 15.99 38.61 -22.38
C THR A 558 15.81 39.35 -21.04
N SER A 559 16.36 38.80 -19.95
CA SER A 559 16.30 39.44 -18.62
C SER A 559 17.09 40.76 -18.59
N LEU A 560 18.28 40.81 -19.18
CA LEU A 560 19.09 42.02 -19.28
C LEU A 560 18.39 43.11 -20.10
N THR A 561 17.72 42.75 -21.20
CA THR A 561 16.93 43.71 -21.99
C THR A 561 15.79 44.32 -21.16
N LYS A 562 15.05 43.50 -20.39
CA LYS A 562 14.00 44.01 -19.49
C LYS A 562 14.57 44.94 -18.43
N LEU A 563 15.67 44.56 -17.78
CA LEU A 563 16.32 45.36 -16.75
C LEU A 563 16.84 46.69 -17.32
N ALA A 564 17.44 46.67 -18.51
CA ALA A 564 17.95 47.88 -19.17
C ALA A 564 16.82 48.84 -19.56
N LEU A 565 15.72 48.34 -20.12
CA LEU A 565 14.54 49.14 -20.44
C LEU A 565 13.91 49.77 -19.18
N LYS A 566 13.78 48.99 -18.10
CA LYS A 566 13.34 49.51 -16.79
C LYS A 566 14.29 50.56 -16.22
N PHE A 567 15.59 50.32 -16.30
CA PHE A 567 16.61 51.25 -15.81
C PHE A 567 16.56 52.59 -16.54
N ILE A 568 16.28 52.57 -17.85
CA ILE A 568 16.05 53.77 -18.66
C ILE A 568 14.81 54.54 -18.16
N ASN A 569 13.72 53.83 -17.85
CA ASN A 569 12.48 54.44 -17.37
C ASN A 569 12.60 55.01 -15.94
N ILE A 570 13.49 54.47 -15.10
CA ILE A 570 13.65 54.88 -13.69
C ILE A 570 14.71 56.00 -13.54
N THR A 571 15.84 55.88 -14.23
CA THR A 571 16.99 56.78 -14.04
C THR A 571 16.90 57.97 -14.98
N THR A 572 17.08 59.20 -14.50
CA THR A 572 17.06 60.41 -15.35
C THR A 572 18.42 60.75 -16.00
N ASP A 573 19.52 60.21 -15.46
CA ASP A 573 20.88 60.45 -15.97
C ASP A 573 21.22 59.60 -17.20
N LYS A 574 21.31 60.26 -18.36
CA LYS A 574 21.65 59.65 -19.65
C LYS A 574 23.01 58.95 -19.66
N LYS A 575 24.00 59.41 -18.87
CA LYS A 575 25.34 58.79 -18.86
C LYS A 575 25.28 57.41 -18.21
N ARG A 576 24.58 57.30 -17.08
CA ARG A 576 24.35 56.02 -16.38
C ARG A 576 23.49 55.07 -17.20
N GLN A 577 22.43 55.58 -17.85
CA GLN A 577 21.61 54.78 -18.77
C GLN A 577 22.47 54.16 -19.89
N ASN A 578 23.27 54.98 -20.58
CA ASN A 578 24.09 54.50 -21.69
C ASN A 578 25.19 53.54 -21.23
N ALA A 579 25.79 53.75 -20.05
CA ALA A 579 26.77 52.84 -19.48
C ALA A 579 26.16 51.45 -19.20
N PHE A 580 24.98 51.40 -18.57
CA PHE A 580 24.28 50.15 -18.27
C PHE A 580 23.87 49.40 -19.54
N VAL A 581 23.32 50.11 -20.54
CA VAL A 581 22.93 49.51 -21.83
C VAL A 581 24.16 48.99 -22.58
N ALA A 582 25.26 49.74 -22.61
CA ALA A 582 26.49 49.31 -23.25
C ALA A 582 27.07 48.04 -22.58
N GLU A 583 27.02 47.96 -21.26
CA GLU A 583 27.44 46.78 -20.50
C GLU A 583 26.56 45.57 -20.81
N ALA A 584 25.23 45.73 -20.82
CA ALA A 584 24.29 44.67 -21.20
C ALA A 584 24.54 44.16 -22.64
N MET A 585 24.76 45.07 -23.59
CA MET A 585 25.07 44.72 -24.98
C MET A 585 26.42 44.01 -25.12
N LEU A 586 27.43 44.41 -24.32
CA LEU A 586 28.73 43.76 -24.30
C LEU A 586 28.63 42.31 -23.81
N ILE A 587 27.83 42.06 -22.76
CA ILE A 587 27.57 40.70 -22.26
C ILE A 587 26.93 39.86 -23.36
N MET A 588 25.87 40.35 -24.01
CA MET A 588 25.18 39.65 -25.09
C MET A 588 26.10 39.35 -26.29
N ALA A 589 26.93 40.30 -26.71
CA ALA A 589 27.89 40.12 -27.79
C ALA A 589 28.96 39.07 -27.44
N THR A 590 29.42 39.08 -26.18
CA THR A 590 30.40 38.10 -25.69
C THR A 590 29.83 36.68 -25.69
N ILE A 591 28.55 36.51 -25.34
CA ILE A 591 27.87 35.22 -25.39
C ILE A 591 27.79 34.68 -26.83
N ILE A 592 27.45 35.53 -27.79
CA ILE A 592 27.44 35.15 -29.22
C ILE A 592 28.85 34.78 -29.69
N HIS A 593 29.86 35.53 -29.27
CA HIS A 593 31.26 35.26 -29.62
C HIS A 593 31.73 33.92 -29.05
N LEU A 594 31.38 33.61 -27.80
CA LEU A 594 31.66 32.32 -27.15
C LEU A 594 30.98 31.16 -27.88
N GLY A 595 29.71 31.32 -28.27
CA GLY A 595 28.96 30.29 -28.99
C GLY A 595 29.52 29.98 -30.38
N LYS A 596 30.22 30.93 -31.00
CA LYS A 596 30.81 30.80 -32.35
C LYS A 596 32.31 30.48 -32.34
N SER A 597 33.00 30.59 -31.21
CA SER A 597 34.46 30.41 -31.11
C SER A 597 34.91 28.96 -31.16
N GLY A 598 34.00 27.99 -31.00
CA GLY A 598 34.31 26.56 -30.96
C GLY A 598 34.94 26.08 -29.65
N LEU A 599 35.00 26.93 -28.62
CA LEU A 599 35.53 26.59 -27.29
C LEU A 599 34.53 25.81 -26.41
N ALA A 600 33.23 25.95 -26.69
CA ALA A 600 32.18 25.22 -25.98
C ALA A 600 32.02 23.79 -26.52
N THR A 601 31.56 22.85 -25.68
CA THR A 601 31.38 21.44 -26.06
C THR A 601 30.34 21.24 -27.16
N LYS A 602 29.31 22.09 -27.21
CA LYS A 602 28.30 22.16 -28.27
C LYS A 602 28.27 23.58 -28.84
N PRO A 603 28.06 23.78 -30.15
CA PRO A 603 27.87 25.11 -30.71
C PRO A 603 26.52 25.70 -30.29
N ILE A 604 26.42 27.03 -30.33
CA ILE A 604 25.15 27.76 -30.10
C ILE A 604 24.12 27.42 -31.18
N THR A 605 22.85 27.29 -30.80
CA THR A 605 21.75 27.07 -31.76
C THR A 605 21.39 28.36 -32.48
N ASP A 606 20.92 28.25 -33.73
CA ASP A 606 20.49 29.41 -34.51
C ASP A 606 19.34 30.17 -33.83
N ASP A 607 18.40 29.45 -33.21
CA ASP A 607 17.31 30.04 -32.42
C ASP A 607 17.80 30.88 -31.24
N ASP A 608 18.83 30.41 -30.51
CA ASP A 608 19.42 31.15 -29.39
C ASP A 608 20.15 32.41 -29.88
N VAL A 609 20.88 32.32 -31.00
CA VAL A 609 21.54 33.47 -31.65
C VAL A 609 20.52 34.51 -32.06
N ASP A 610 19.43 34.09 -32.72
CA ASP A 610 18.38 34.98 -33.20
C ASP A 610 17.68 35.68 -32.03
N ARG A 611 17.38 34.97 -30.93
CA ARG A 611 16.82 35.59 -29.72
C ARG A 611 17.74 36.64 -29.11
N ILE A 612 19.04 36.36 -28.99
CA ILE A 612 20.01 37.33 -28.44
C ILE A 612 20.16 38.51 -29.40
N ALA A 613 20.16 38.28 -30.72
CA ALA A 613 20.23 39.32 -31.72
C ALA A 613 19.00 40.25 -31.70
N ILE A 614 17.80 39.70 -31.49
CA ILE A 614 16.57 40.50 -31.27
C ILE A 614 16.74 41.38 -30.03
N CYS A 615 17.24 40.83 -28.92
CA CYS A 615 17.48 41.58 -27.69
C CYS A 615 18.47 42.74 -27.89
N LEU A 616 19.54 42.52 -28.67
CA LEU A 616 20.52 43.54 -29.06
C LEU A 616 19.88 44.65 -29.92
N ARG A 617 19.04 44.29 -30.90
CA ARG A 617 18.33 45.26 -31.74
C ARG A 617 17.38 46.12 -30.91
N VAL A 618 16.63 45.51 -29.99
CA VAL A 618 15.70 46.23 -29.09
C VAL A 618 16.44 47.28 -28.25
N LEU A 619 17.61 46.95 -27.72
CA LEU A 619 18.42 47.89 -26.92
C LEU A 619 19.06 49.01 -27.76
N ALA A 620 19.37 48.72 -29.04
CA ALA A 620 19.91 49.70 -29.97
C ALA A 620 18.83 50.69 -30.46
N GLU A 621 17.64 50.19 -30.82
CA GLU A 621 16.55 50.98 -31.39
C GLU A 621 15.71 51.71 -30.32
N ARG A 622 15.60 51.16 -29.11
CA ARG A 622 14.85 51.73 -27.98
C ARG A 622 13.39 52.11 -28.32
N SER A 623 12.71 51.24 -29.07
CA SER A 623 11.30 51.43 -29.45
C SER A 623 10.34 51.35 -28.26
N GLU A 624 9.42 52.31 -28.13
CA GLU A 624 8.38 52.33 -27.09
C GLU A 624 7.43 51.12 -27.16
N MET A 625 7.13 50.63 -28.37
CA MET A 625 6.29 49.43 -28.56
C MET A 625 6.96 48.19 -27.94
N MET A 626 8.28 48.06 -28.11
CA MET A 626 9.03 46.93 -27.55
C MET A 626 9.17 47.04 -26.04
N ASP A 627 9.23 48.26 -25.48
CA ASP A 627 9.19 48.48 -24.04
C ASP A 627 7.88 47.98 -23.41
N GLU A 628 6.72 48.31 -24.01
CA GLU A 628 5.44 47.81 -23.52
C GLU A 628 5.31 46.28 -23.60
N ILE A 629 5.81 45.67 -24.66
CA ILE A 629 5.76 44.22 -24.83
C ILE A 629 6.61 43.52 -23.75
N PHE A 630 7.88 43.93 -23.59
CA PHE A 630 8.82 43.27 -22.69
C PHE A 630 8.49 43.50 -21.21
N ASN A 631 7.97 44.69 -20.83
CA ASN A 631 7.72 45.06 -19.43
C ASN A 631 6.26 44.86 -18.97
N LYS A 632 5.26 44.99 -19.87
CA LYS A 632 3.83 44.87 -19.49
C LYS A 632 3.17 43.60 -20.03
N ALA A 633 3.30 43.32 -21.33
CA ALA A 633 2.58 42.21 -21.97
C ALA A 633 3.09 40.83 -21.50
N CYS A 634 4.41 40.66 -21.36
CA CYS A 634 5.00 39.44 -20.80
C CYS A 634 4.48 39.13 -19.38
N ARG A 635 4.35 40.16 -18.53
CA ARG A 635 3.81 40.02 -17.18
C ARG A 635 2.33 39.63 -17.18
N GLY A 636 1.53 40.28 -18.04
CA GLY A 636 0.09 40.03 -18.16
C GLY A 636 -0.22 38.58 -18.57
N SER A 637 0.55 38.02 -19.50
CA SER A 637 0.41 36.62 -19.93
C SER A 637 0.61 35.63 -18.79
N LEU A 638 1.60 35.86 -17.92
CA LEU A 638 1.81 35.01 -16.75
C LEU A 638 0.65 35.09 -15.77
N SER A 639 0.16 36.29 -15.50
CA SER A 639 -0.98 36.48 -14.58
C SER A 639 -2.19 35.70 -15.07
N LEU A 640 -2.50 35.77 -16.37
CA LEU A 640 -3.61 35.03 -16.97
C LEU A 640 -3.43 33.51 -16.81
N MET A 641 -2.22 32.99 -17.04
CA MET A 641 -1.91 31.56 -16.90
C MET A 641 -2.10 31.08 -15.45
N LEU A 642 -1.62 31.84 -14.46
CA LEU A 642 -1.74 31.48 -13.05
C LEU A 642 -3.19 31.57 -12.55
N THR A 643 -3.93 32.61 -12.95
CA THR A 643 -5.35 32.75 -12.62
C THR A 643 -6.17 31.60 -13.20
N ALA A 644 -5.92 31.21 -14.46
CA ALA A 644 -6.59 30.08 -15.09
C ALA A 644 -6.32 28.75 -14.35
N LYS A 645 -5.09 28.53 -13.88
CA LYS A 645 -4.71 27.34 -13.11
C LYS A 645 -5.40 27.28 -11.74
N ILE A 646 -5.45 28.39 -11.01
CA ILE A 646 -6.13 28.46 -9.70
C ILE A 646 -7.63 28.18 -9.84
N GLU A 647 -8.25 28.72 -10.89
CA GLU A 647 -9.67 28.53 -11.16
C GLU A 647 -9.99 27.06 -11.51
N GLU A 648 -9.07 26.37 -12.17
CA GLU A 648 -9.16 24.94 -12.45
C GLU A 648 -9.00 24.07 -11.20
N GLU A 649 -8.01 24.36 -10.35
CA GLU A 649 -7.81 23.68 -9.06
C GLU A 649 -9.04 23.83 -8.16
N LYS A 650 -9.64 25.02 -8.13
CA LYS A 650 -10.87 25.30 -7.38
C LYS A 650 -12.06 24.49 -7.91
N GLN A 651 -12.24 24.39 -9.23
CA GLN A 651 -13.31 23.59 -9.84
C GLN A 651 -13.15 22.10 -9.53
N MET A 652 -11.92 21.58 -9.57
CA MET A 652 -11.64 20.19 -9.17
C MET A 652 -11.95 19.93 -7.69
N GLN A 653 -11.63 20.89 -6.82
CA GLN A 653 -11.88 20.77 -5.38
C GLN A 653 -13.38 20.85 -5.05
N GLU A 654 -14.11 21.76 -5.69
CA GLU A 654 -15.58 21.84 -5.58
C GLU A 654 -16.28 20.58 -6.11
N ALA A 655 -15.76 19.97 -7.18
CA ALA A 655 -16.27 18.69 -7.69
C ALA A 655 -16.02 17.52 -6.72
N ALA A 656 -14.91 17.55 -5.97
CA ALA A 656 -14.64 16.59 -4.92
C ALA A 656 -15.53 16.80 -3.68
N GLU A 657 -15.76 18.06 -3.28
CA GLU A 657 -16.66 18.40 -2.16
C GLU A 657 -18.12 18.11 -2.46
N ARG A 658 -18.58 18.23 -3.71
CA ARG A 658 -19.94 17.85 -4.12
C ARG A 658 -20.24 16.36 -3.95
N LYS A 659 -19.24 15.49 -3.81
CA LYS A 659 -19.44 14.08 -3.45
C LYS A 659 -19.78 13.87 -1.96
N VAL A 660 -19.58 14.89 -1.11
CA VAL A 660 -20.02 14.85 0.28
C VAL A 660 -21.51 15.18 0.32
N VAL A 661 -22.31 14.16 0.61
CA VAL A 661 -23.78 14.20 0.66
C VAL A 661 -24.26 15.32 1.61
N LYS A 662 -24.87 16.38 1.07
CA LYS A 662 -25.66 17.34 1.85
C LYS A 662 -27.07 16.79 2.00
N VAL A 663 -27.43 16.33 3.20
CA VAL A 663 -28.81 15.92 3.54
C VAL A 663 -29.62 17.17 3.89
N HIS A 664 -30.79 17.36 3.27
CA HIS A 664 -31.68 18.49 3.52
C HIS A 664 -32.70 18.14 4.62
N ALA A 665 -33.15 19.13 5.41
CA ALA A 665 -34.02 18.89 6.57
C ALA A 665 -35.43 18.36 6.23
N ASP A 666 -35.82 18.46 4.95
CA ASP A 666 -37.13 18.02 4.43
C ASP A 666 -37.05 16.66 3.70
N ASP A 667 -35.88 16.00 3.71
CA ASP A 667 -35.74 14.68 3.11
C ASP A 667 -36.56 13.66 3.93
N PRO A 668 -37.33 12.78 3.26
CA PRO A 668 -38.28 11.89 3.91
C PRO A 668 -37.61 10.91 4.89
N ILE A 669 -38.20 10.76 6.07
CA ILE A 669 -37.74 9.82 7.11
C ILE A 669 -37.89 8.38 6.58
N SER A 670 -36.76 7.69 6.44
CA SER A 670 -36.63 6.34 5.91
C SER A 670 -36.84 5.28 7.02
N PHE A 671 -37.90 4.47 6.90
CA PHE A 671 -38.19 3.37 7.83
C PHE A 671 -37.34 2.13 7.51
N ALA A 672 -36.54 1.67 8.47
CA ALA A 672 -35.51 0.63 8.31
C ALA A 672 -36.01 -0.77 7.85
N GLN A 673 -37.31 -1.04 7.94
CA GLN A 673 -37.89 -2.33 7.52
C GLN A 673 -38.36 -2.34 6.06
N LEU A 674 -38.38 -1.18 5.38
CA LEU A 674 -38.99 -1.00 4.06
C LEU A 674 -38.01 -0.50 3.00
N ILE A 675 -36.70 -0.49 3.29
CA ILE A 675 -35.67 0.04 2.38
C ILE A 675 -34.63 -1.05 2.06
N ASN A 676 -34.44 -1.25 0.76
CA ASN A 676 -33.38 -2.06 0.17
C ASN A 676 -32.01 -1.65 0.73
N ARG A 677 -31.13 -2.64 0.90
CA ARG A 677 -29.81 -2.67 1.59
C ARG A 677 -28.75 -1.60 1.24
N SER A 678 -29.11 -0.41 0.78
CA SER A 678 -28.20 0.60 0.24
C SER A 678 -28.23 1.92 1.02
N GLU A 679 -28.16 1.89 2.35
CA GLU A 679 -27.76 3.07 3.15
C GLU A 679 -27.48 2.68 4.62
N GLN A 680 -26.23 2.32 4.91
CA GLN A 680 -25.73 2.08 6.27
C GLN A 680 -24.68 3.12 6.62
N GLY A 681 -24.96 3.90 7.66
CA GLY A 681 -23.98 4.70 8.36
C GLY A 681 -24.17 4.51 9.87
N ALA A 682 -23.05 4.23 10.55
CA ALA A 682 -22.86 4.22 12.00
C ALA A 682 -23.61 3.13 12.81
N GLY A 683 -23.09 1.90 12.74
CA GLY A 683 -23.47 0.85 13.71
C GLY A 683 -23.00 -0.56 13.40
N GLU A 684 -22.16 -0.79 12.38
CA GLU A 684 -21.75 -2.15 12.04
C GLU A 684 -20.71 -2.69 13.04
N ASN A 685 -20.91 -3.94 13.47
CA ASN A 685 -19.96 -4.73 14.22
C ASN A 685 -18.62 -4.75 13.47
N MET A 686 -17.65 -3.94 13.88
CA MET A 686 -16.32 -3.90 13.28
C MET A 686 -15.63 -5.28 13.33
N PHE A 687 -15.95 -6.11 14.32
CA PHE A 687 -15.48 -7.51 14.39
C PHE A 687 -16.12 -8.39 13.31
N GLU A 688 -17.42 -8.23 13.05
CA GLU A 688 -18.15 -8.97 12.02
C GLU A 688 -17.81 -8.44 10.62
N LEU A 689 -17.55 -7.15 10.47
CA LEU A 689 -17.03 -6.51 9.25
C LEU A 689 -15.60 -6.99 8.95
N THR A 690 -14.74 -7.10 9.95
CA THR A 690 -13.36 -7.59 9.78
C THR A 690 -13.35 -9.11 9.51
N LEU A 691 -14.20 -9.87 10.20
CA LEU A 691 -14.38 -11.30 9.95
C LEU A 691 -15.01 -11.55 8.57
N SER A 692 -15.98 -10.74 8.14
CA SER A 692 -16.59 -10.84 6.80
C SER A 692 -15.68 -10.29 5.71
N GLN A 693 -14.78 -9.34 5.98
CA GLN A 693 -13.69 -8.94 5.08
C GLN A 693 -12.63 -10.06 4.95
N ALA A 694 -12.25 -10.70 6.06
CA ALA A 694 -11.34 -11.84 6.07
C ALA A 694 -11.95 -13.11 5.42
N LEU A 695 -13.28 -13.24 5.46
CA LEU A 695 -14.05 -14.33 4.83
C LEU A 695 -14.61 -13.96 3.44
N GLY A 696 -14.37 -12.74 2.94
CA GLY A 696 -14.76 -12.29 1.60
C GLY A 696 -16.27 -12.10 1.33
N VAL A 697 -17.08 -11.81 2.36
CA VAL A 697 -18.56 -11.86 2.25
C VAL A 697 -19.24 -10.54 1.88
N ASN A 698 -18.60 -9.36 1.95
CA ASN A 698 -19.18 -8.12 1.41
C ASN A 698 -18.20 -7.29 0.58
N ALA A 699 -18.52 -7.21 -0.72
CA ALA A 699 -17.88 -6.36 -1.71
C ALA A 699 -18.25 -4.88 -1.51
N LYS A 700 -17.40 -3.99 -2.05
CA LYS A 700 -17.61 -2.54 -2.16
C LYS A 700 -19.05 -2.18 -2.54
N ARG A 701 -19.59 -1.16 -1.88
CA ARG A 701 -20.79 -0.44 -2.34
C ARG A 701 -20.51 0.15 -3.71
N ASP A 702 -21.19 -0.31 -4.75
CA ASP A 702 -21.38 0.43 -5.98
C ASP A 702 -22.67 0.01 -6.68
N SER A 703 -23.27 1.00 -7.33
CA SER A 703 -24.60 1.06 -7.91
C SER A 703 -24.74 0.25 -9.21
N ASP A 704 -25.12 -1.03 -9.13
CA ASP A 704 -25.95 -1.70 -10.16
C ASP A 704 -26.41 -3.09 -9.65
N PRO A 705 -27.71 -3.33 -9.35
CA PRO A 705 -28.14 -4.54 -8.67
C PRO A 705 -28.23 -5.81 -9.55
N LEU A 706 -27.91 -5.72 -10.86
CA LEU A 706 -28.00 -6.86 -11.78
C LEU A 706 -26.71 -7.21 -12.54
N GLY A 707 -25.68 -6.35 -12.52
CA GLY A 707 -24.43 -6.55 -13.28
C GLY A 707 -23.33 -7.33 -12.55
N SER A 708 -23.43 -7.45 -11.22
CA SER A 708 -22.42 -8.08 -10.36
C SER A 708 -22.97 -9.28 -9.57
N SER A 709 -23.89 -10.04 -10.18
CA SER A 709 -24.31 -11.33 -9.63
C SER A 709 -23.07 -12.20 -9.39
N LYS A 710 -22.99 -12.87 -8.23
CA LYS A 710 -21.96 -13.88 -7.93
C LYS A 710 -21.79 -14.92 -9.05
N LEU A 711 -22.82 -15.08 -9.89
CA LEU A 711 -22.84 -15.92 -11.08
C LEU A 711 -21.96 -15.43 -12.24
N ASN A 712 -21.64 -14.13 -12.31
CA ASN A 712 -20.79 -13.58 -13.38
C ASN A 712 -19.30 -14.00 -13.22
N LYS A 713 -18.93 -14.50 -12.03
CA LYS A 713 -17.60 -15.06 -11.73
C LYS A 713 -17.53 -16.58 -11.83
N VAL A 714 -18.64 -17.23 -12.22
CA VAL A 714 -18.68 -18.67 -12.46
C VAL A 714 -18.33 -18.91 -13.93
N SER A 715 -17.21 -19.58 -14.16
CA SER A 715 -16.78 -20.00 -15.49
C SER A 715 -17.19 -21.46 -15.70
N GLN A 716 -18.05 -21.70 -16.69
CA GLN A 716 -18.40 -23.07 -17.09
C GLN A 716 -17.20 -23.70 -17.82
N LEU A 717 -16.74 -24.85 -17.32
CA LEU A 717 -15.55 -25.53 -17.85
C LEU A 717 -15.89 -26.67 -18.79
N THR A 718 -17.01 -27.37 -18.58
CA THR A 718 -17.46 -28.45 -19.46
C THR A 718 -18.94 -28.31 -19.83
N GLY A 719 -19.34 -28.94 -20.93
CA GLY A 719 -20.72 -28.91 -21.41
C GLY A 719 -21.63 -29.82 -20.61
N PHE A 720 -22.95 -29.57 -20.68
CA PHE A 720 -23.96 -30.46 -20.08
C PHE A 720 -24.08 -31.83 -20.77
N SER A 721 -23.34 -32.06 -21.85
CA SER A 721 -23.31 -33.33 -22.58
C SER A 721 -22.05 -34.16 -22.27
N ASP A 722 -21.12 -33.60 -21.51
CA ASP A 722 -19.90 -34.30 -21.13
C ASP A 722 -20.17 -35.25 -19.94
N PRO A 723 -19.51 -36.40 -19.85
CA PRO A 723 -19.70 -37.37 -18.75
C PRO A 723 -19.48 -36.76 -17.36
N VAL A 724 -18.63 -35.74 -17.27
CA VAL A 724 -18.32 -34.98 -16.07
C VAL A 724 -18.61 -33.50 -16.34
N TYR A 725 -19.54 -32.94 -15.57
CA TYR A 725 -19.82 -31.52 -15.58
C TYR A 725 -18.93 -30.78 -14.58
N ALA A 726 -18.33 -29.66 -15.00
CA ALA A 726 -17.47 -28.86 -14.15
C ALA A 726 -17.72 -27.35 -14.35
N GLU A 727 -17.81 -26.63 -13.23
CA GLU A 727 -17.88 -25.18 -13.18
C GLU A 727 -16.91 -24.64 -12.12
N ALA A 728 -16.22 -23.54 -12.43
CA ALA A 728 -15.25 -22.93 -11.52
C ALA A 728 -15.69 -21.54 -11.09
N TYR A 729 -15.67 -21.32 -9.78
CA TYR A 729 -15.81 -20.00 -9.19
C TYR A 729 -14.43 -19.43 -8.89
N VAL A 730 -14.11 -18.30 -9.52
CA VAL A 730 -12.79 -17.64 -9.39
C VAL A 730 -12.88 -16.56 -8.32
N ASN A 731 -12.14 -16.73 -7.22
CA ASN A 731 -11.98 -15.70 -6.20
C ASN A 731 -10.56 -15.14 -6.22
N VAL A 732 -10.42 -13.81 -6.27
CA VAL A 732 -9.14 -13.14 -6.45
C VAL A 732 -8.84 -12.28 -5.22
N ASN A 733 -7.81 -12.65 -4.46
CA ASN A 733 -7.38 -11.99 -3.23
C ASN A 733 -5.92 -11.53 -3.34
N GLN A 734 -5.68 -10.29 -3.77
CA GLN A 734 -4.34 -9.69 -3.95
C GLN A 734 -3.34 -10.64 -4.63
N TYR A 735 -2.60 -11.46 -3.86
CA TYR A 735 -1.58 -12.38 -4.37
C TYR A 735 -2.06 -13.82 -4.63
N ASP A 736 -3.25 -14.20 -4.14
CA ASP A 736 -3.77 -15.56 -4.21
C ASP A 736 -5.11 -15.60 -4.96
N ILE A 737 -5.19 -16.47 -5.96
CA ILE A 737 -6.40 -16.81 -6.70
C ILE A 737 -6.87 -18.17 -6.20
N VAL A 738 -8.07 -18.20 -5.64
CA VAL A 738 -8.72 -19.43 -5.19
C VAL A 738 -9.76 -19.81 -6.22
N LEU A 739 -9.52 -20.93 -6.90
CA LEU A 739 -10.46 -21.57 -7.80
C LEU A 739 -11.27 -22.59 -7.00
N ASP A 740 -12.58 -22.39 -6.89
CA ASP A 740 -13.50 -23.39 -6.33
C ASP A 740 -14.21 -24.09 -7.49
N VAL A 741 -13.79 -25.31 -7.80
CA VAL A 741 -14.28 -26.09 -8.95
C VAL A 741 -15.30 -27.11 -8.46
N LEU A 742 -16.57 -26.91 -8.81
CA LEU A 742 -17.62 -27.91 -8.63
C LEU A 742 -17.50 -28.93 -9.77
N ILE A 743 -17.40 -30.20 -9.43
CA ILE A 743 -17.37 -31.33 -10.35
C ILE A 743 -18.56 -32.23 -10.06
N VAL A 744 -19.31 -32.58 -11.09
CA VAL A 744 -20.52 -33.41 -11.01
C VAL A 744 -20.37 -34.59 -11.96
N ASN A 745 -20.55 -35.79 -11.44
CA ASN A 745 -20.63 -37.00 -12.25
C ASN A 745 -22.02 -37.07 -12.91
N GLN A 746 -22.11 -36.96 -14.23
CA GLN A 746 -23.39 -37.09 -14.94
C GLN A 746 -23.73 -38.54 -15.30
N THR A 747 -22.78 -39.47 -15.13
CA THR A 747 -22.94 -40.87 -15.52
C THR A 747 -23.58 -41.72 -14.41
N ALA A 748 -24.06 -42.89 -14.80
CA ALA A 748 -24.59 -43.91 -13.90
C ALA A 748 -23.48 -44.79 -13.29
N ASP A 749 -22.22 -44.59 -13.68
CA ASP A 749 -21.06 -45.37 -13.23
C ASP A 749 -20.25 -44.61 -12.18
N THR A 750 -19.58 -45.35 -11.30
CA THR A 750 -18.65 -44.76 -10.33
C THR A 750 -17.34 -44.38 -11.01
N LEU A 751 -16.98 -43.09 -10.96
CA LEU A 751 -15.73 -42.57 -11.50
C LEU A 751 -14.65 -42.68 -10.43
N GLN A 752 -13.61 -43.46 -10.68
CA GLN A 752 -12.45 -43.66 -9.81
C GLN A 752 -11.26 -42.83 -10.29
N ASN A 753 -10.36 -42.47 -9.38
CA ASN A 753 -9.15 -41.67 -9.67
C ASN A 753 -9.42 -40.36 -10.43
N LEU A 754 -10.59 -39.74 -10.24
CA LEU A 754 -10.93 -38.48 -10.87
C LEU A 754 -9.95 -37.41 -10.39
N THR A 755 -9.11 -36.92 -11.30
CA THR A 755 -8.05 -35.96 -11.01
C THR A 755 -8.26 -34.71 -11.86
N LEU A 756 -8.33 -33.57 -11.20
CA LEU A 756 -8.34 -32.26 -11.85
C LEU A 756 -6.89 -31.83 -12.06
N GLU A 757 -6.42 -31.91 -13.31
CA GLU A 757 -5.10 -31.45 -13.71
C GLU A 757 -5.21 -30.02 -14.24
N LEU A 758 -4.69 -29.05 -13.47
CA LEU A 758 -4.60 -27.65 -13.88
C LEU A 758 -3.16 -27.31 -14.27
N ALA A 759 -3.03 -26.57 -15.36
CA ALA A 759 -1.82 -25.92 -15.80
C ALA A 759 -2.11 -24.42 -15.98
N THR A 760 -1.07 -23.62 -15.78
CA THR A 760 -1.15 -22.17 -15.86
C THR A 760 -0.21 -21.67 -16.94
N LEU A 761 -0.67 -20.69 -17.72
CA LEU A 761 0.12 -19.94 -18.68
C LEU A 761 0.27 -18.50 -18.17
N GLY A 762 1.51 -18.00 -18.22
CA GLY A 762 1.92 -16.74 -17.61
C GLY A 762 2.55 -16.92 -16.22
N ASP A 763 2.73 -15.81 -15.53
CA ASP A 763 3.31 -15.66 -14.18
C ASP A 763 2.28 -16.01 -13.09
N LEU A 764 1.56 -17.12 -13.30
CA LEU A 764 0.69 -17.76 -12.35
C LEU A 764 1.32 -19.09 -11.93
N LYS A 765 1.46 -19.31 -10.63
CA LYS A 765 2.02 -20.55 -10.08
C LYS A 765 0.96 -21.31 -9.30
N LEU A 766 0.58 -22.50 -9.79
CA LEU A 766 -0.24 -23.43 -9.03
C LEU A 766 0.54 -23.89 -7.78
N VAL A 767 -0.02 -23.63 -6.60
CA VAL A 767 0.63 -23.94 -5.31
C VAL A 767 0.39 -25.38 -4.90
N GLU A 768 -0.83 -25.87 -5.14
CA GLU A 768 -1.29 -27.18 -4.70
C GLU A 768 -2.01 -27.90 -5.85
N LYS A 769 -1.61 -29.15 -6.11
CA LYS A 769 -2.30 -30.00 -7.09
C LYS A 769 -3.49 -30.68 -6.39
N PRO A 770 -4.71 -30.61 -6.96
CA PRO A 770 -5.85 -31.36 -6.45
C PRO A 770 -5.56 -32.85 -6.29
N GLN A 771 -6.02 -33.44 -5.19
CA GLN A 771 -5.90 -34.88 -4.97
C GLN A 771 -6.93 -35.65 -5.81
N PRO A 772 -6.60 -36.86 -6.30
CA PRO A 772 -7.56 -37.74 -6.96
C PRO A 772 -8.73 -38.07 -6.04
N LEU A 773 -9.94 -38.10 -6.59
CA LEU A 773 -11.16 -38.39 -5.86
C LEU A 773 -12.01 -39.45 -6.58
N THR A 774 -12.92 -40.10 -5.84
CA THR A 774 -13.87 -41.06 -6.41
C THR A 774 -15.27 -40.48 -6.28
N LEU A 775 -15.99 -40.33 -7.41
CA LEU A 775 -17.38 -39.85 -7.42
C LEU A 775 -18.35 -41.01 -7.67
N ALA A 776 -19.35 -41.12 -6.80
CA ALA A 776 -20.48 -42.01 -7.03
C ALA A 776 -21.34 -41.51 -8.22
N PRO A 777 -22.21 -42.37 -8.79
CA PRO A 777 -23.14 -41.99 -9.84
C PRO A 777 -24.00 -40.78 -9.42
N HIS A 778 -24.09 -39.76 -10.28
CA HIS A 778 -24.85 -38.52 -10.02
C HIS A 778 -24.41 -37.70 -8.79
N ASP A 779 -23.25 -38.00 -8.21
CA ASP A 779 -22.70 -37.28 -7.07
C ASP A 779 -21.86 -36.07 -7.49
N PHE A 780 -21.62 -35.15 -6.56
CA PHE A 780 -20.86 -33.92 -6.81
C PHE A 780 -19.85 -33.64 -5.70
N CYS A 781 -18.78 -32.94 -6.05
CA CYS A 781 -17.72 -32.53 -5.13
C CYS A 781 -17.17 -31.16 -5.50
N ASN A 782 -16.74 -30.38 -4.50
CA ASN A 782 -16.03 -29.12 -4.71
C ASN A 782 -14.54 -29.31 -4.42
N ILE A 783 -13.72 -28.96 -5.40
CA ILE A 783 -12.26 -28.94 -5.29
C ILE A 783 -11.80 -27.49 -5.21
N LYS A 784 -10.99 -27.15 -4.21
CA LYS A 784 -10.33 -25.85 -4.12
C LYS A 784 -8.89 -25.95 -4.61
N ALA A 785 -8.53 -25.13 -5.59
CA ALA A 785 -7.16 -25.00 -6.08
C ALA A 785 -6.66 -23.57 -5.86
N ASN A 786 -5.51 -23.44 -5.21
CA ASN A 786 -4.87 -22.14 -4.95
C ASN A 786 -3.77 -21.87 -5.99
N VAL A 787 -3.89 -20.74 -6.67
CA VAL A 787 -2.96 -20.26 -7.69
C VAL A 787 -2.38 -18.94 -7.22
N LYS A 788 -1.06 -18.86 -7.09
CA LYS A 788 -0.37 -17.65 -6.65
C LYS A 788 0.00 -16.78 -7.84
N VAL A 789 -0.32 -15.49 -7.75
CA VAL A 789 0.03 -14.48 -8.76
C VAL A 789 1.42 -13.95 -8.46
N THR A 790 2.35 -14.11 -9.40
CA THR A 790 3.70 -13.53 -9.27
C THR A 790 3.86 -12.21 -10.02
N SER A 791 3.03 -11.93 -11.02
CA SER A 791 3.08 -10.72 -11.84
C SER A 791 1.69 -10.26 -12.29
N THR A 792 1.59 -9.00 -12.67
CA THR A 792 0.36 -8.38 -13.16
C THR A 792 0.22 -8.56 -14.67
N GLU A 793 -0.05 -9.78 -15.10
CA GLU A 793 -0.34 -10.09 -16.49
C GLU A 793 -1.59 -10.94 -16.63
N ASN A 794 -2.20 -10.91 -17.82
CA ASN A 794 -3.31 -11.80 -18.12
C ASN A 794 -2.84 -13.25 -18.03
N GLY A 795 -3.40 -13.99 -17.08
CA GLY A 795 -3.10 -15.40 -16.89
C GLY A 795 -4.20 -16.27 -17.48
N ILE A 796 -3.81 -17.38 -18.10
CA ILE A 796 -4.75 -18.39 -18.58
C ILE A 796 -4.55 -19.63 -17.73
N ILE A 797 -5.64 -20.16 -17.18
CA ILE A 797 -5.65 -21.43 -16.48
C ILE A 797 -6.41 -22.42 -17.34
N PHE A 798 -5.72 -23.47 -17.76
CA PHE A 798 -6.27 -24.52 -18.59
C PHE A 798 -6.04 -25.87 -17.93
N GLY A 799 -6.79 -26.88 -18.32
CA GLY A 799 -6.68 -28.16 -17.66
C GLY A 799 -7.56 -29.24 -18.24
N ASN A 800 -7.53 -30.38 -17.59
CA ASN A 800 -8.28 -31.55 -17.96
C ASN A 800 -8.69 -32.34 -16.71
N ILE A 801 -9.85 -32.99 -16.78
CA ILE A 801 -10.29 -33.97 -15.79
C ILE A 801 -9.99 -35.35 -16.35
N VAL A 802 -9.16 -36.11 -15.63
CA VAL A 802 -8.82 -37.49 -15.97
C VAL A 802 -9.54 -38.40 -14.98
N TYR A 803 -10.21 -39.44 -15.45
CA TYR A 803 -10.91 -40.40 -14.59
C TYR A 803 -10.89 -41.82 -15.17
N ASP A 804 -11.01 -42.80 -14.28
CA ASP A 804 -11.12 -44.22 -14.59
C ASP A 804 -12.56 -44.70 -14.30
N VAL A 805 -13.11 -45.56 -15.16
CA VAL A 805 -14.44 -46.16 -14.91
C VAL A 805 -14.24 -47.54 -14.28
N SER A 806 -14.97 -47.79 -13.19
CA SER A 806 -14.99 -49.08 -12.49
C SER A 806 -15.24 -50.25 -13.46
N GLY A 807 -14.21 -51.09 -13.67
CA GLY A 807 -14.30 -52.32 -14.47
C GLY A 807 -13.59 -52.30 -15.82
N ALA A 808 -13.07 -51.15 -16.28
CA ALA A 808 -12.25 -51.05 -17.48
C ALA A 808 -10.76 -51.00 -17.11
N VAL A 809 -9.97 -52.00 -17.53
CA VAL A 809 -8.56 -52.16 -17.12
C VAL A 809 -7.57 -51.35 -17.99
N SER A 810 -8.03 -50.49 -18.92
CA SER A 810 -7.12 -49.71 -19.78
C SER A 810 -7.57 -48.34 -20.25
N ASP A 811 -8.82 -47.93 -20.04
CA ASP A 811 -9.36 -46.73 -20.69
C ASP A 811 -9.42 -45.57 -19.70
N ARG A 812 -8.31 -44.80 -19.65
CA ARG A 812 -8.26 -43.50 -18.98
C ARG A 812 -9.07 -42.51 -19.80
N ASN A 813 -10.22 -42.10 -19.29
CA ASN A 813 -11.04 -41.09 -19.92
C ASN A 813 -10.55 -39.70 -19.53
N CYS A 814 -10.57 -38.77 -20.48
CA CYS A 814 -10.09 -37.41 -20.28
C CYS A 814 -11.09 -36.42 -20.87
N VAL A 815 -11.55 -35.48 -20.04
CA VAL A 815 -12.39 -34.36 -20.45
C VAL A 815 -11.53 -33.11 -20.40
N VAL A 816 -11.36 -32.46 -21.54
CA VAL A 816 -10.60 -31.20 -21.65
C VAL A 816 -11.49 -30.06 -21.17
N LEU A 817 -10.97 -29.22 -20.29
CA LEU A 817 -11.68 -28.08 -19.72
C LEU A 817 -11.55 -26.86 -20.63
N ASN A 818 -12.56 -26.00 -20.59
CA ASN A 818 -12.48 -24.68 -21.18
C ASN A 818 -11.52 -23.78 -20.39
N ASP A 819 -10.82 -22.90 -21.09
CA ASP A 819 -9.77 -22.05 -20.52
C ASP A 819 -10.37 -20.93 -19.67
N ILE A 820 -9.88 -20.79 -18.44
CA ILE A 820 -10.23 -19.70 -17.53
C ILE A 820 -9.29 -18.53 -17.80
N HIS A 821 -9.85 -17.41 -18.25
CA HIS A 821 -9.12 -16.18 -18.51
C HIS A 821 -9.18 -15.27 -17.29
N ILE A 822 -8.02 -14.92 -16.73
CA ILE A 822 -7.91 -14.01 -15.59
C ILE A 822 -7.58 -12.62 -16.12
N ASP A 823 -8.55 -11.72 -16.04
CA ASP A 823 -8.44 -10.36 -16.55
C ASP A 823 -7.68 -9.47 -15.55
N ILE A 824 -6.70 -8.72 -16.06
CA ILE A 824 -5.90 -7.78 -15.26
C ILE A 824 -6.71 -6.63 -14.64
N MET A 825 -7.89 -6.36 -15.21
CA MET A 825 -8.71 -5.19 -14.87
C MET A 825 -9.20 -5.17 -13.42
N ASP A 826 -9.35 -6.34 -12.80
CA ASP A 826 -9.70 -6.48 -11.39
C ASP A 826 -8.61 -5.89 -10.46
N TYR A 827 -7.38 -5.77 -10.96
CA TYR A 827 -6.23 -5.25 -10.21
C TYR A 827 -5.95 -3.77 -10.43
N ILE A 828 -6.56 -3.13 -11.43
CA ILE A 828 -6.26 -1.74 -11.81
C ILE A 828 -7.20 -0.76 -11.11
N VAL A 829 -6.62 0.18 -10.39
CA VAL A 829 -7.33 1.25 -9.66
C VAL A 829 -7.00 2.60 -10.29
N PRO A 830 -8.00 3.50 -10.46
CA PRO A 830 -7.76 4.84 -10.96
C PRO A 830 -6.85 5.63 -10.00
N ALA A 831 -5.81 6.24 -10.55
CA ALA A 831 -4.84 7.04 -9.80
C ALA A 831 -4.59 8.38 -10.54
N SER A 832 -3.97 9.35 -9.88
CA SER A 832 -3.56 10.61 -10.52
C SER A 832 -2.10 10.94 -10.19
N CYS A 833 -1.38 11.47 -11.17
CA CYS A 833 -0.01 11.98 -11.03
C CYS A 833 0.11 13.38 -11.66
N THR A 834 1.20 14.08 -11.37
CA THR A 834 1.48 15.38 -12.01
C THR A 834 2.00 15.20 -13.46
N ASP A 835 1.90 16.24 -14.31
CA ASP A 835 2.39 16.18 -15.70
C ASP A 835 3.92 15.97 -15.78
N THR A 836 4.68 16.50 -14.81
CA THR A 836 6.12 16.28 -14.72
C THR A 836 6.46 14.84 -14.36
N GLU A 837 5.79 14.27 -13.36
CA GLU A 837 5.92 12.85 -13.00
C GLU A 837 5.49 11.95 -14.16
N PHE A 838 4.38 12.29 -14.84
CA PHE A 838 3.93 11.56 -16.02
C PHE A 838 5.02 11.52 -17.10
N ARG A 839 5.63 12.66 -17.44
CA ARG A 839 6.71 12.73 -18.46
C ARG A 839 7.96 11.98 -18.04
N GLN A 840 8.32 12.05 -16.76
CA GLN A 840 9.47 11.32 -16.22
C GLN A 840 9.24 9.81 -16.31
N MET A 841 8.10 9.33 -15.78
CA MET A 841 7.74 7.91 -15.86
C MET A 841 7.57 7.46 -17.32
N TRP A 842 7.01 8.32 -18.18
CA TRP A 842 6.88 8.04 -19.61
C TRP A 842 8.23 7.84 -20.28
N ALA A 843 9.25 8.61 -19.91
CA ALA A 843 10.61 8.46 -20.42
C ALA A 843 11.35 7.25 -19.82
N GLU A 844 11.08 6.93 -18.55
CA GLU A 844 11.69 5.82 -17.82
C GLU A 844 11.12 4.45 -18.26
N PHE A 845 9.84 4.38 -18.61
CA PHE A 845 9.20 3.12 -18.97
C PHE A 845 9.69 2.62 -20.33
N GLU A 846 10.32 1.45 -20.31
CA GLU A 846 10.93 0.80 -21.46
C GLU A 846 9.89 0.16 -22.39
N TRP A 847 8.81 -0.39 -21.83
CA TRP A 847 7.81 -1.13 -22.59
C TRP A 847 6.69 -0.23 -23.09
N GLU A 848 6.47 -0.26 -24.40
CA GLU A 848 5.41 0.48 -25.08
C GLU A 848 4.57 -0.45 -25.96
N ASN A 849 3.25 -0.35 -25.84
CA ASN A 849 2.31 -0.95 -26.76
C ASN A 849 1.51 0.14 -27.50
N LYS A 850 1.46 0.07 -28.83
CA LYS A 850 0.72 1.02 -29.67
C LYS A 850 -0.49 0.35 -30.29
N VAL A 851 -1.66 0.71 -29.78
CA VAL A 851 -2.96 0.23 -30.24
C VAL A 851 -3.53 1.18 -31.29
N THR A 852 -3.92 0.65 -32.46
CA THR A 852 -4.57 1.46 -33.50
C THR A 852 -6.07 1.48 -33.26
N VAL A 853 -6.66 2.68 -33.25
CA VAL A 853 -8.08 2.90 -32.93
C VAL A 853 -8.92 2.81 -34.20
N ASN A 854 -9.84 1.83 -34.26
CA ASN A 854 -10.83 1.70 -35.32
C ASN A 854 -12.21 1.37 -34.73
N THR A 855 -13.05 2.40 -34.58
CA THR A 855 -14.26 2.33 -33.75
C THR A 855 -15.50 2.73 -34.54
N ASN A 856 -16.67 2.30 -34.04
CA ASN A 856 -17.96 2.77 -34.55
C ASN A 856 -18.44 4.04 -33.82
N ILE A 857 -17.65 4.57 -32.89
CA ILE A 857 -18.00 5.75 -32.10
C ILE A 857 -17.63 6.99 -32.91
N GLY A 858 -18.60 7.89 -33.07
CA GLY A 858 -18.47 9.08 -33.91
C GLY A 858 -18.02 10.35 -33.18
N ASP A 859 -18.05 10.33 -31.84
CA ASP A 859 -17.63 11.43 -30.98
C ASP A 859 -16.31 11.12 -30.26
N LEU A 860 -15.41 12.11 -30.24
CA LEU A 860 -14.07 11.98 -29.66
C LEU A 860 -14.16 11.84 -28.13
N ARG A 861 -15.06 12.60 -27.49
CA ARG A 861 -15.23 12.59 -26.03
C ARG A 861 -15.91 11.30 -25.56
N GLU A 862 -16.96 10.87 -26.25
CA GLU A 862 -17.59 9.58 -25.98
C GLU A 862 -16.58 8.42 -26.07
N TYR A 863 -15.64 8.46 -27.04
CA TYR A 863 -14.59 7.44 -27.12
C TYR A 863 -13.62 7.50 -25.93
N LEU A 864 -13.20 8.68 -25.48
CA LEU A 864 -12.35 8.82 -24.30
C LEU A 864 -13.04 8.29 -23.04
N GLU A 865 -14.30 8.67 -22.80
CA GLU A 865 -15.09 8.18 -21.66
C GLU A 865 -15.27 6.65 -21.72
N HIS A 866 -15.51 6.11 -22.92
CA HIS A 866 -15.61 4.67 -23.14
C HIS A 866 -14.29 3.95 -22.82
N VAL A 867 -13.15 4.48 -23.27
CA VAL A 867 -11.83 3.92 -22.95
C VAL A 867 -11.57 4.00 -21.44
N MET A 868 -11.85 5.13 -20.80
CA MET A 868 -11.69 5.29 -19.35
C MET A 868 -12.54 4.30 -18.55
N ALA A 869 -13.79 4.07 -18.96
CA ALA A 869 -14.67 3.09 -18.32
C ALA A 869 -14.16 1.66 -18.52
N CYS A 870 -13.55 1.35 -19.66
CA CYS A 870 -13.02 0.02 -19.95
C CYS A 870 -11.68 -0.27 -19.26
N THR A 871 -10.85 0.75 -19.02
CA THR A 871 -9.49 0.61 -18.50
C THR A 871 -9.32 1.07 -17.05
N ASN A 872 -10.39 1.53 -16.39
CA ASN A 872 -10.33 2.11 -15.04
C ASN A 872 -9.25 3.21 -14.90
N MET A 873 -8.87 3.86 -16.00
CA MET A 873 -7.86 4.90 -16.01
C MET A 873 -8.48 6.27 -15.77
N LYS A 874 -7.75 7.14 -15.07
CA LYS A 874 -8.14 8.53 -14.86
C LYS A 874 -7.47 9.42 -15.90
N CYS A 875 -8.23 10.29 -16.53
CA CYS A 875 -7.70 11.31 -17.42
C CYS A 875 -6.96 12.40 -16.60
N LEU A 876 -5.74 12.72 -17.00
CA LEU A 876 -4.91 13.77 -16.41
C LEU A 876 -5.02 15.10 -17.20
N THR A 877 -5.47 15.04 -18.45
CA THR A 877 -5.59 16.23 -19.29
C THR A 877 -6.79 17.08 -18.85
N PRO A 878 -6.62 18.40 -18.63
CA PRO A 878 -7.69 19.32 -18.26
C PRO A 878 -8.88 19.30 -19.22
N GLU A 879 -10.11 19.38 -18.70
CA GLU A 879 -11.32 19.49 -19.54
C GLU A 879 -11.30 20.73 -20.45
N LYS A 880 -10.69 21.83 -20.01
CA LYS A 880 -10.51 23.03 -20.84
C LYS A 880 -9.60 22.78 -22.05
N ALA A 881 -8.58 21.95 -21.91
CA ALA A 881 -7.72 21.55 -23.04
C ALA A 881 -8.43 20.56 -23.98
N LEU A 882 -9.43 19.84 -23.47
CA LEU A 882 -10.34 18.98 -24.21
C LEU A 882 -11.60 19.72 -24.70
N SER A 883 -11.66 21.05 -24.52
CA SER A 883 -12.78 21.89 -24.93
C SER A 883 -12.47 22.57 -26.27
N GLY A 884 -13.33 22.34 -27.26
CA GLY A 884 -13.21 22.86 -28.61
C GLY A 884 -13.51 21.81 -29.67
N ASP A 885 -14.07 22.22 -30.80
CA ASP A 885 -14.33 21.36 -31.97
C ASP A 885 -13.07 21.25 -32.85
N CYS A 886 -11.94 20.87 -32.25
CA CYS A 886 -10.78 20.43 -33.02
C CYS A 886 -11.01 18.97 -33.43
N GLY A 887 -10.94 18.67 -34.73
CA GLY A 887 -11.03 17.31 -35.27
C GLY A 887 -9.88 16.38 -34.84
N PHE A 888 -9.10 16.76 -33.84
CA PHE A 888 -7.99 16.02 -33.24
C PHE A 888 -8.00 16.23 -31.72
N MET A 889 -7.83 15.16 -30.96
CA MET A 889 -7.80 15.18 -29.50
C MET A 889 -6.66 14.30 -28.97
N ALA A 890 -5.87 14.86 -28.05
CA ALA A 890 -4.83 14.15 -27.33
C ALA A 890 -5.08 14.20 -25.82
N ALA A 891 -5.08 13.05 -25.15
CA ALA A 891 -5.33 12.94 -23.71
C ALA A 891 -4.33 11.99 -23.03
N ASN A 892 -3.80 12.41 -21.88
CA ASN A 892 -2.97 11.57 -21.03
C ASN A 892 -3.84 10.91 -19.96
N MET A 893 -3.66 9.62 -19.74
CA MET A 893 -4.39 8.81 -18.78
C MET A 893 -3.42 8.03 -17.90
N TYR A 894 -3.81 7.79 -16.65
CA TYR A 894 -2.98 7.09 -15.68
C TYR A 894 -3.81 6.21 -14.75
N ALA A 895 -3.24 5.06 -14.38
CA ALA A 895 -3.76 4.16 -13.37
C ALA A 895 -2.62 3.46 -12.63
N ARG A 896 -2.98 2.83 -11.51
CA ARG A 896 -2.04 2.07 -10.69
C ARG A 896 -2.66 0.73 -10.31
N SER A 897 -1.88 -0.34 -10.35
CA SER A 897 -2.32 -1.64 -9.86
C SER A 897 -2.37 -1.68 -8.33
N ILE A 898 -3.16 -2.59 -7.76
CA ILE A 898 -3.14 -2.85 -6.30
C ILE A 898 -1.77 -3.32 -5.79
N PHE A 899 -0.91 -3.77 -6.70
CA PHE A 899 0.47 -4.18 -6.43
C PHE A 899 1.47 -3.00 -6.49
N GLY A 900 0.98 -1.80 -6.78
CA GLY A 900 1.80 -0.59 -6.86
C GLY A 900 2.51 -0.38 -8.20
N GLU A 901 2.16 -1.14 -9.25
CA GLU A 901 2.68 -0.91 -10.59
C GLU A 901 1.94 0.22 -11.29
N ASP A 902 2.68 1.12 -11.94
CA ASP A 902 2.17 2.30 -12.60
C ASP A 902 1.95 2.05 -14.11
N VAL A 903 0.80 2.49 -14.63
CA VAL A 903 0.43 2.34 -16.04
C VAL A 903 0.03 3.69 -16.63
N LEU A 904 0.68 4.05 -17.72
CA LEU A 904 0.48 5.31 -18.43
C LEU A 904 -0.14 5.04 -19.80
N ALA A 905 -1.07 5.87 -20.21
CA ALA A 905 -1.60 5.84 -21.58
C ALA A 905 -1.68 7.26 -22.17
N ASN A 906 -1.31 7.38 -23.44
CA ASN A 906 -1.49 8.57 -24.25
C ASN A 906 -2.45 8.22 -25.40
N LEU A 907 -3.62 8.84 -25.39
CA LEU A 907 -4.63 8.73 -26.42
C LEU A 907 -4.41 9.85 -27.44
N SER A 908 -4.26 9.50 -28.72
CA SER A 908 -4.17 10.45 -29.83
C SER A 908 -5.18 10.05 -30.92
N ILE A 909 -6.30 10.76 -31.00
CA ILE A 909 -7.42 10.42 -31.89
C ILE A 909 -7.83 11.62 -32.75
N GLU A 910 -8.32 11.33 -33.94
CA GLU A 910 -8.79 12.30 -34.91
C GLU A 910 -10.09 11.87 -35.56
N LYS A 911 -10.89 12.85 -35.95
CA LYS A 911 -12.06 12.68 -36.79
C LYS A 911 -11.72 13.23 -38.18
N PRO A 912 -11.52 12.36 -39.18
CA PRO A 912 -11.19 12.83 -40.52
C PRO A 912 -12.35 13.66 -41.11
N LEU A 913 -12.15 14.97 -41.18
CA LEU A 913 -13.14 15.96 -41.65
C LEU A 913 -13.59 15.72 -43.10
N HIS A 914 -12.80 15.00 -43.89
CA HIS A 914 -13.05 14.72 -45.31
C HIS A 914 -14.11 13.62 -45.58
N LEU A 915 -14.48 12.82 -44.56
CA LEU A 915 -15.39 11.67 -44.69
C LEU A 915 -16.84 11.94 -44.24
N GLY A 916 -17.18 13.19 -43.88
CA GLY A 916 -18.54 13.59 -43.44
C GLY A 916 -18.79 13.46 -41.93
N LYS A 917 -19.99 13.84 -41.46
CA LYS A 917 -20.34 13.89 -40.02
C LYS A 917 -20.37 12.51 -39.34
N ASP A 918 -20.57 11.44 -40.10
CA ASP A 918 -20.62 10.04 -39.63
C ASP A 918 -19.26 9.32 -39.74
N ALA A 919 -18.17 10.04 -39.99
CA ALA A 919 -16.84 9.45 -40.01
C ALA A 919 -16.46 8.89 -38.63
N SER A 920 -16.02 7.63 -38.61
CA SER A 920 -15.48 6.95 -37.43
C SER A 920 -14.25 7.66 -36.89
N VAL A 921 -14.09 7.69 -35.57
CA VAL A 921 -12.86 8.14 -34.92
C VAL A 921 -11.71 7.19 -35.28
N GLN A 922 -10.59 7.78 -35.75
CA GLN A 922 -9.35 7.08 -36.10
C GLN A 922 -8.22 7.58 -35.21
N GLY A 923 -7.18 6.79 -34.98
CA GLY A 923 -6.04 7.24 -34.17
C GLY A 923 -5.21 6.13 -33.58
N HIS A 924 -4.48 6.45 -32.52
CA HIS A 924 -3.67 5.49 -31.78
C HIS A 924 -3.68 5.77 -30.27
N VAL A 925 -3.69 4.71 -29.48
CA VAL A 925 -3.44 4.74 -28.03
C VAL A 925 -2.06 4.13 -27.78
N ARG A 926 -1.17 4.89 -27.15
CA ARG A 926 0.14 4.40 -26.71
C ARG A 926 0.06 4.12 -25.23
N ILE A 927 0.39 2.91 -24.82
CA ILE A 927 0.39 2.49 -23.41
C ILE A 927 1.82 2.18 -23.03
N ARG A 928 2.27 2.71 -21.89
CA ARG A 928 3.59 2.41 -21.33
C ARG A 928 3.44 1.91 -19.90
N ALA A 929 4.21 0.88 -19.55
CA ALA A 929 4.30 0.33 -18.21
C ALA A 929 5.73 -0.17 -17.94
N LYS A 930 6.03 -0.43 -16.67
CA LYS A 930 7.32 -1.02 -16.28
C LYS A 930 7.46 -2.48 -16.69
N SER A 931 6.36 -3.24 -16.66
CA SER A 931 6.28 -4.64 -17.04
C SER A 931 5.71 -4.79 -18.46
N GLN A 932 6.29 -5.70 -19.25
CA GLN A 932 5.82 -5.97 -20.62
C GLN A 932 4.38 -6.51 -20.61
N GLY A 933 4.07 -7.45 -19.71
CA GLY A 933 2.76 -8.08 -19.58
C GLY A 933 1.64 -7.07 -19.35
N MET A 934 1.87 -6.06 -18.52
CA MET A 934 0.91 -4.97 -18.26
C MET A 934 0.65 -4.11 -19.51
N ALA A 935 1.69 -3.69 -20.22
CA ALA A 935 1.55 -2.85 -21.42
C ALA A 935 0.79 -3.59 -22.54
N LEU A 936 1.05 -4.89 -22.70
CA LEU A 936 0.35 -5.73 -23.67
C LEU A 936 -1.10 -6.00 -23.25
N SER A 937 -1.33 -6.45 -22.02
CA SER A 937 -2.67 -6.80 -21.51
C SER A 937 -3.63 -5.61 -21.56
N MET A 938 -3.17 -4.41 -21.18
CA MET A 938 -3.97 -3.19 -21.28
C MET A 938 -4.27 -2.83 -22.74
N GLY A 939 -3.34 -3.04 -23.66
CA GLY A 939 -3.56 -2.77 -25.08
C GLY A 939 -4.54 -3.75 -25.72
N ASP A 940 -4.47 -5.03 -25.34
CA ASP A 940 -5.40 -6.07 -25.78
C ASP A 940 -6.82 -5.78 -25.29
N LYS A 941 -6.97 -5.30 -24.05
CA LYS A 941 -8.28 -4.88 -23.52
C LYS A 941 -8.86 -3.71 -24.31
N ILE A 942 -8.04 -2.71 -24.65
CA ILE A 942 -8.48 -1.60 -25.51
C ILE A 942 -8.86 -2.12 -26.89
N ASN A 943 -8.07 -3.01 -27.50
CA ASN A 943 -8.36 -3.65 -28.80
C ASN A 943 -9.70 -4.40 -28.79
N LEU A 944 -9.96 -5.20 -27.76
CA LEU A 944 -11.23 -5.93 -27.59
C LEU A 944 -12.42 -4.98 -27.42
N SER A 945 -12.19 -3.86 -26.72
CA SER A 945 -13.25 -2.92 -26.34
C SER A 945 -13.42 -1.76 -27.32
N GLN A 946 -12.78 -1.76 -28.50
CA GLN A 946 -12.87 -0.65 -29.46
C GLN A 946 -14.26 -0.44 -30.05
N LYS A 947 -15.07 -1.50 -30.13
CA LYS A 947 -16.42 -1.43 -30.71
C LYS A 947 -17.45 -1.48 -29.58
N LYS A 948 -18.37 -0.50 -29.57
CA LYS A 948 -19.55 -0.55 -28.72
C LYS A 948 -20.37 -1.76 -29.12
N ALA A 949 -20.55 -2.75 -28.24
CA ALA A 949 -21.43 -3.87 -28.49
C ALA A 949 -22.82 -3.31 -28.82
N SER A 950 -23.33 -3.51 -30.05
CA SER A 950 -24.72 -3.20 -30.32
C SER A 950 -25.52 -4.09 -29.41
N LYS A 951 -26.31 -3.52 -28.49
CA LYS A 951 -27.32 -4.28 -27.77
C LYS A 951 -28.18 -4.97 -28.83
N ILE A 952 -27.92 -6.26 -29.07
CA ILE A 952 -28.81 -7.09 -29.85
C ILE A 952 -30.05 -7.16 -28.97
N SER A 953 -31.10 -6.46 -29.39
CA SER A 953 -32.45 -6.64 -28.88
C SER A 953 -32.86 -8.07 -29.23
N ALA A 954 -32.51 -9.02 -28.36
CA ALA A 954 -33.14 -10.33 -28.38
C ALA A 954 -34.55 -10.14 -27.82
N ALA A 955 -35.51 -10.23 -28.73
CA ALA A 955 -36.93 -10.35 -28.45
C ALA A 955 -37.25 -11.72 -27.85
#